data_AF-A0AAN7U293-F1
#
_entry.id   AF-A0AAN7U293-F1
#
_cell.length_a   1.000
_cell.length_b   1.000
_cell.length_c   1.000
_cell.angle_alpha   90.00
_cell.angle_beta   90.00
_cell.angle_gamma   90.00
#
_symmetry.space_group_name_H-M   'P 1'
#
loop_
_entity.id
_entity.type
_entity.pdbx_description
1 polymer ?
#
loop_
_entity_poly.entity_id
_entity_poly.type
_entity_poly.pdbx_seq_one_letter_code
_entity_poly.pdbx_strand_id
1 'polypeptide(L)'
;MKILYSLLLISGIILNTALSQQYDQRILALLGRCYIDTNNNALYDEGEPGFANVPISVGNTTDYKGNTFPVRYSSSDGTFLYDGLTQRTTYEFTFTNPKDYYFETYDKALACPPGVPCIRATVPADKLVANLLVANTYAYNIPLIKQPGVSPGTSVLTVKINVDLGIVQTPSPSPTPSPTPSPTPSPTPPPITGTAIAGLLFTDNNGNGIYDGKDIWTSGVSIGVYNFNDKTRALDVNGKVIPSVMSDSNGRYAFENLADGVYCLWMDTTKYFNPGCVGRIVVNSTALPKSTASDGVASPTILRAGSFSLFLTGNSGYSGFVYNDRDFNGYMTSGDQGIAGIIVKIYLPVYNFLFGTVTTDSNGRWSFTGLQPGFPIRVEFVVPNDFTSTGANLVNFITVGQSIDLNIGLAPKILTGPNAGPSNPKSFITTCFVKGAYNGKYKDEPTVVEINKDAQGKGYAQQSADYMKVLASHKDTGSVHGIAFNPENGDKFVSSYHKTNSDFGPAGSCAIYKLSSGIITTHVNFNDVFGKSYCGGYAHFFDFRETSTAGPLVGKASLGQMTYSDKKLYVTNLGKNEILVVPIYQQPNSTNVERIPVPNPGCSSSDDWHIFPITIYQGEIYTGGVCSGEKGSRLSTYILKYNRNTKSFITVLFYTLGYARGCRYLDTYSNCVSSVWRNWANSDVPQAMLSTIIFDANGHLIMAYKDRSGDISALVSSPEILMACLGTDGLFYLESGGKCGSLVGAGADQRSLSGAKYGPGFGNFFDTHKTNLHDYTNAFGAVKGGRDMIVTTGFDYYEAFEGSIRWYNASNGSMLKGYSLYITSTNGRNPSPTFGKQNGLGDITSVYDASLPQFRVGRLWVDINANGIQDAGETGISGVQVFLVYGEQSTPTSQTISDANGYFKFEVDFSSNYYCVVRIADFQDGSTITVKNADPSHPFTNSDGFLAGSDGVYISNFASADFGGYYFTGCSFGIVPKRQ
;
A
#
# COMPACT_ATOMS: atom_id res chain seq x y z
N MET A 1 4.89 -26.05 38.93
CA MET A 1 3.70 -25.34 39.45
C MET A 1 3.69 -23.83 39.11
N LYS A 2 4.25 -23.44 37.96
CA LYS A 2 4.18 -22.09 37.34
C LYS A 2 3.95 -22.15 35.81
N ILE A 3 3.54 -23.32 35.28
CA ILE A 3 3.30 -23.56 33.84
C ILE A 3 1.90 -24.21 33.63
N LEU A 4 0.93 -23.87 34.47
CA LEU A 4 -0.47 -24.32 34.27
C LEU A 4 -1.51 -23.19 34.19
N TYR A 5 -1.07 -21.91 34.23
CA TYR A 5 -1.97 -20.76 34.14
C TYR A 5 -2.04 -20.10 32.74
N SER A 6 -1.22 -20.54 31.78
CA SER A 6 -1.13 -19.91 30.44
C SER A 6 -1.86 -20.69 29.32
N LEU A 7 -2.67 -21.70 29.64
CA LEU A 7 -3.28 -22.61 28.65
C LEU A 7 -4.81 -22.77 28.75
N LEU A 8 -5.52 -21.90 29.49
CA LEU A 8 -6.97 -22.04 29.72
C LEU A 8 -7.82 -20.80 29.36
N LEU A 9 -7.36 -19.93 28.44
CA LEU A 9 -8.15 -18.81 27.90
C LEU A 9 -8.57 -18.98 26.42
N ILE A 10 -8.55 -20.21 25.90
CA ILE A 10 -9.14 -20.55 24.58
C ILE A 10 -10.10 -21.73 24.75
N SER A 11 -11.25 -21.49 25.37
CA SER A 11 -12.48 -22.27 25.14
C SER A 11 -13.64 -21.59 25.89
N GLY A 12 -14.50 -20.88 25.15
CA GLY A 12 -15.71 -20.27 25.70
C GLY A 12 -16.76 -21.32 26.07
N ILE A 13 -16.68 -21.86 27.29
CA ILE A 13 -17.78 -22.60 27.92
C ILE A 13 -18.04 -21.96 29.28
N ILE A 14 -19.15 -21.22 29.40
CA ILE A 14 -19.74 -20.89 30.70
C ILE A 14 -20.99 -21.76 30.85
N LEU A 15 -20.88 -22.77 31.71
CA LEU A 15 -22.00 -23.42 32.36
C LEU A 15 -22.62 -22.43 33.36
N ASN A 16 -23.95 -22.36 33.32
CA ASN A 16 -24.76 -21.54 34.20
C ASN A 16 -24.89 -22.23 35.57
N THR A 17 -24.17 -21.77 36.59
CA THR A 17 -24.51 -22.06 38.01
C THR A 17 -24.17 -20.87 38.90
N ALA A 18 -25.17 -20.44 39.66
CA ALA A 18 -25.15 -19.30 40.56
C ALA A 18 -24.35 -19.55 41.87
N LEU A 19 -23.90 -18.42 42.45
CA LEU A 19 -23.48 -18.20 43.86
C LEU A 19 -22.04 -18.59 44.28
N SER A 20 -21.12 -17.62 44.32
CA SER A 20 -20.65 -17.01 45.60
C SER A 20 -19.74 -15.80 45.33
N GLN A 21 -19.84 -14.77 46.17
CA GLN A 21 -19.03 -13.55 46.15
C GLN A 21 -17.54 -13.85 46.46
N GLN A 22 -16.63 -13.54 45.55
CA GLN A 22 -15.20 -13.46 45.84
C GLN A 22 -14.64 -12.16 45.25
N TYR A 23 -13.99 -11.35 46.09
CA TYR A 23 -13.40 -10.06 45.73
C TYR A 23 -12.38 -10.22 44.59
N ASP A 24 -12.66 -9.58 43.46
CA ASP A 24 -11.77 -9.49 42.30
C ASP A 24 -10.59 -8.55 42.62
N GLN A 25 -9.50 -9.10 43.17
CA GLN A 25 -8.24 -8.37 43.36
C GLN A 25 -7.51 -8.20 42.02
N ARG A 26 -7.98 -7.27 41.19
CA ARG A 26 -7.21 -6.81 40.02
C ARG A 26 -5.96 -6.08 40.49
N ILE A 27 -4.78 -6.65 40.20
CA ILE A 27 -3.49 -5.94 40.27
C ILE A 27 -3.54 -4.83 39.24
N LEU A 28 -3.38 -3.58 39.68
CA LEU A 28 -3.36 -2.41 38.80
C LEU A 28 -1.91 -2.00 38.54
N ALA A 29 -1.66 -1.49 37.33
CA ALA A 29 -0.34 -1.03 36.91
C ALA A 29 -0.42 0.33 36.22
N LEU A 30 0.61 1.14 36.43
CA LEU A 30 0.87 2.41 35.77
C LEU A 30 1.88 2.18 34.63
N LEU A 31 1.49 2.49 33.40
CA LEU A 31 2.36 2.46 32.23
C LEU A 31 2.64 3.91 31.78
N GLY A 32 3.81 4.20 31.23
CA GLY A 32 4.08 5.52 30.65
C GLY A 32 5.36 5.58 29.83
N ARG A 33 5.69 6.78 29.33
CA ARG A 33 6.89 7.06 28.54
C ARG A 33 7.48 8.42 28.90
N CYS A 34 8.78 8.49 29.14
CA CYS A 34 9.57 9.72 29.17
C CYS A 34 10.12 9.99 27.76
N TYR A 35 10.07 11.22 27.26
CA TYR A 35 10.52 11.55 25.90
C TYR A 35 11.13 12.95 25.82
N ILE A 36 11.95 13.22 24.80
CA ILE A 36 12.45 14.56 24.51
C ILE A 36 11.38 15.29 23.73
N ASP A 37 10.81 16.31 24.35
CA ASP A 37 9.90 17.23 23.69
C ASP A 37 10.73 18.17 22.82
N THR A 38 10.66 17.98 21.52
CA THR A 38 11.50 18.69 20.54
C THR A 38 10.86 19.96 20.01
N ASN A 39 9.53 20.05 20.10
CA ASN A 39 8.75 21.17 19.61
C ASN A 39 8.11 22.01 20.75
N ASN A 40 8.37 21.64 22.01
CA ASN A 40 7.91 22.26 23.24
C ASN A 40 6.38 22.36 23.32
N ASN A 41 5.67 21.29 22.94
CA ASN A 41 4.21 21.25 22.97
C ASN A 41 3.62 20.35 24.07
N ALA A 42 4.47 19.67 24.84
CA ALA A 42 4.14 18.73 25.91
C ALA A 42 3.20 17.58 25.49
N LEU A 43 3.12 17.27 24.19
CA LEU A 43 2.49 16.09 23.61
C LEU A 43 3.58 15.19 23.06
N TYR A 44 3.33 13.87 23.06
CA TYR A 44 4.26 12.95 22.41
C TYR A 44 3.90 12.86 20.94
N ASP A 45 4.74 13.42 20.08
CA ASP A 45 4.54 13.42 18.64
C ASP A 45 5.34 12.31 17.93
N GLU A 46 4.87 11.91 16.76
CA GLU A 46 5.58 10.95 15.91
C GLU A 46 6.93 11.54 15.48
N GLY A 47 8.02 10.88 15.90
CA GLY A 47 9.39 11.33 15.67
C GLY A 47 10.12 11.80 16.93
N GLU A 48 9.42 11.97 18.05
CA GLU A 48 10.05 12.35 19.31
C GLU A 48 10.76 11.15 19.98
N PRO A 49 12.04 11.29 20.33
CA PRO A 49 12.81 10.19 20.88
C PRO A 49 12.48 9.98 22.36
N GLY A 50 12.36 8.71 22.77
CA GLY A 50 12.22 8.32 24.17
C GLY A 50 13.46 8.65 25.01
N PHE A 51 13.26 8.95 26.29
CA PHE A 51 14.33 9.30 27.22
C PHE A 51 14.54 8.20 28.27
N ALA A 52 15.71 7.57 28.21
CA ALA A 52 16.08 6.47 29.10
C ALA A 52 16.60 6.95 30.47
N ASN A 53 16.50 6.08 31.47
CA ASN A 53 17.07 6.25 32.80
C ASN A 53 16.53 7.44 33.62
N VAL A 54 15.30 7.89 33.37
CA VAL A 54 14.61 8.84 34.26
C VAL A 54 14.25 8.12 35.56
N PRO A 55 14.74 8.55 36.75
CA PRO A 55 14.37 7.94 38.02
C PRO A 55 12.93 8.26 38.40
N ILE A 56 12.20 7.23 38.81
CA ILE A 56 10.79 7.29 39.19
C ILE A 56 10.66 6.64 40.56
N SER A 57 10.04 7.30 41.52
CA SER A 57 9.82 6.80 42.89
C SER A 57 8.36 6.97 43.30
N VAL A 58 7.90 6.25 44.32
CA VAL A 58 6.53 6.37 44.84
C VAL A 58 6.59 6.76 46.31
N GLY A 59 6.03 7.92 46.64
CA GLY A 59 5.98 8.45 48.00
C GLY A 59 4.66 8.13 48.68
N ASN A 60 4.74 7.69 49.95
CA ASN A 60 3.65 7.65 50.94
C ASN A 60 2.73 6.42 50.99
N THR A 61 2.98 5.34 50.24
CA THR A 61 2.16 4.12 50.29
C THR A 61 2.97 2.82 50.08
N THR A 62 2.38 1.67 50.42
CA THR A 62 2.93 0.33 50.19
C THR A 62 2.14 -0.43 49.13
N ASP A 63 2.73 -1.47 48.54
CA ASP A 63 2.04 -2.38 47.63
C ASP A 63 0.93 -3.19 48.34
N TYR A 64 0.20 -4.02 47.58
CA TYR A 64 -0.84 -4.92 48.14
C TYR A 64 -0.33 -5.95 49.15
N LYS A 65 0.99 -6.04 49.36
CA LYS A 65 1.67 -6.92 50.31
C LYS A 65 2.34 -6.15 51.47
N GLY A 66 2.20 -4.83 51.53
CA GLY A 66 2.79 -4.00 52.60
C GLY A 66 4.26 -3.61 52.38
N ASN A 67 4.83 -3.83 51.19
CA ASN A 67 6.22 -3.44 50.88
C ASN A 67 6.29 -2.01 50.33
N THR A 68 7.39 -1.31 50.60
CA THR A 68 7.70 -0.03 49.93
C THR A 68 8.07 -0.27 48.47
N PHE A 69 7.60 0.59 47.57
CA PHE A 69 7.95 0.49 46.15
C PHE A 69 9.43 0.85 45.92
N PRO A 70 10.18 0.05 45.15
CA PRO A 70 11.54 0.40 44.75
C PRO A 70 11.53 1.51 43.70
N VAL A 71 12.60 2.32 43.64
CA VAL A 71 12.84 3.25 42.52
C VAL A 71 12.99 2.45 41.23
N ARG A 72 12.35 2.91 40.16
CA ARG A 72 12.43 2.38 38.79
C ARG A 72 12.98 3.44 37.85
N TYR A 73 13.37 3.00 36.67
CA TYR A 73 13.93 3.86 35.62
C TYR A 73 13.20 3.61 34.30
N SER A 74 13.07 4.64 33.48
CA SER A 74 12.58 4.48 32.10
C SER A 74 13.56 3.66 31.25
N SER A 75 13.00 2.87 30.34
CA SER A 75 13.70 1.99 29.39
C SER A 75 14.37 2.79 28.28
N SER A 76 15.13 2.12 27.40
CA SER A 76 15.85 2.75 26.29
C SER A 76 14.97 3.52 25.30
N ASP A 77 13.70 3.14 25.17
CA ASP A 77 12.68 3.80 24.33
C ASP A 77 11.81 4.79 25.14
N GLY A 78 12.24 5.10 26.37
CA GLY A 78 11.55 5.98 27.29
C GLY A 78 10.43 5.33 28.11
N THR A 79 10.03 4.08 27.84
CA THR A 79 8.87 3.48 28.51
C THR A 79 9.13 3.04 29.95
N PHE A 80 8.11 3.09 30.82
CA PHE A 80 8.19 2.61 32.19
C PHE A 80 6.90 1.91 32.64
N LEU A 81 7.02 0.98 33.60
CA LEU A 81 5.92 0.23 34.20
C LEU A 81 6.08 0.17 35.73
N TYR A 82 5.01 0.50 36.45
CA TYR A 82 4.85 0.34 37.89
C TYR A 82 3.62 -0.50 38.20
N ASP A 83 3.83 -1.76 38.56
CA ASP A 83 2.80 -2.74 38.88
C ASP A 83 2.61 -2.91 40.40
N GLY A 84 1.52 -3.58 40.80
CA GLY A 84 1.25 -3.87 42.21
C GLY A 84 0.46 -2.81 42.97
N LEU A 85 -0.26 -1.92 42.26
CA LEU A 85 -1.09 -0.87 42.84
C LEU A 85 -2.43 -1.43 43.36
N THR A 86 -2.92 -0.91 44.49
CA THR A 86 -4.19 -1.28 45.12
C THR A 86 -5.32 -0.31 44.77
N GLN A 87 -6.55 -0.84 44.70
CA GLN A 87 -7.76 -0.02 44.57
C GLN A 87 -8.00 0.83 45.82
N ARG A 88 -8.78 1.90 45.65
CA ARG A 88 -9.15 2.92 46.63
C ARG A 88 -7.96 3.58 47.34
N THR A 89 -6.83 3.66 46.64
CA THR A 89 -5.58 4.21 47.18
C THR A 89 -5.09 5.34 46.28
N THR A 90 -4.55 6.40 46.90
CA THR A 90 -3.86 7.49 46.21
C THR A 90 -2.37 7.22 46.20
N TYR A 91 -1.76 7.11 45.02
CA TYR A 91 -0.32 6.97 44.84
C TYR A 91 0.30 8.29 44.38
N GLU A 92 1.47 8.65 44.90
CA GLU A 92 2.22 9.84 44.50
C GLU A 92 3.53 9.41 43.82
N PHE A 93 3.57 9.49 42.49
CA PHE A 93 4.73 9.17 41.67
C PHE A 93 5.60 10.39 41.49
N THR A 94 6.90 10.24 41.77
CA THR A 94 7.88 11.32 41.73
C THR A 94 8.97 10.98 40.71
N PHE A 95 9.06 11.80 39.66
CA PHE A 95 10.06 11.76 38.61
C PHE A 95 11.16 12.77 38.88
N THR A 96 12.41 12.38 38.68
CA THR A 96 13.58 13.22 38.94
C THR A 96 14.27 13.56 37.63
N ASN A 97 14.64 14.83 37.42
CA ASN A 97 15.20 15.22 36.14
C ASN A 97 16.61 14.61 35.92
N PRO A 98 16.93 14.14 34.71
CA PRO A 98 18.27 13.71 34.33
C PRO A 98 19.20 14.89 34.01
N LYS A 99 20.52 14.64 33.90
CA LYS A 99 21.53 15.67 33.61
C LYS A 99 21.22 16.38 32.30
N ASP A 100 21.32 17.71 32.27
CA ASP A 100 21.11 18.56 31.07
C ASP A 100 19.67 18.59 30.53
N TYR A 101 18.71 18.08 31.31
CA TYR A 101 17.28 18.11 30.99
C TYR A 101 16.48 18.53 32.23
N TYR A 102 15.33 19.14 32.00
CA TYR A 102 14.40 19.54 33.06
C TYR A 102 12.97 19.23 32.65
N PHE A 103 12.08 19.08 33.64
CA PHE A 103 10.64 18.99 33.40
C PHE A 103 10.09 20.40 33.25
N GLU A 104 9.32 20.62 32.20
CA GLU A 104 8.69 21.91 31.94
C GLU A 104 7.64 22.24 33.01
N THR A 105 7.62 23.49 33.49
CA THR A 105 6.49 24.05 34.27
C THR A 105 5.63 24.86 33.32
N TYR A 106 4.37 24.48 33.14
CA TYR A 106 3.43 25.26 32.32
C TYR A 106 2.09 25.49 33.03
N ASP A 107 1.70 26.77 33.04
CA ASP A 107 0.47 27.34 33.59
C ASP A 107 -0.52 27.72 32.46
N LYS A 108 -0.42 27.05 31.29
CA LYS A 108 -1.40 27.18 30.19
C LYS A 108 -2.13 25.87 29.99
N ALA A 109 -3.46 25.93 29.98
CA ALA A 109 -4.33 24.82 29.67
C ALA A 109 -4.14 24.36 28.22
N LEU A 110 -3.35 23.29 28.02
CA LEU A 110 -3.23 22.58 26.74
C LEU A 110 -4.32 21.50 26.64
N ALA A 111 -4.92 21.39 25.45
CA ALA A 111 -5.95 20.42 25.11
C ALA A 111 -5.32 19.13 24.56
N CYS A 112 -5.79 17.96 25.01
CA CYS A 112 -5.39 16.66 24.48
C CYS A 112 -5.89 16.46 23.03
N PRO A 113 -5.14 15.75 22.16
CA PRO A 113 -5.64 15.27 20.88
C PRO A 113 -6.84 14.30 21.06
N PRO A 114 -7.79 14.25 20.11
CA PRO A 114 -8.92 13.33 20.19
C PRO A 114 -8.47 11.87 20.12
N GLY A 115 -8.87 11.04 21.09
CA GLY A 115 -8.66 9.58 21.07
C GLY A 115 -7.53 9.04 21.95
N VAL A 116 -6.75 9.91 22.61
CA VAL A 116 -5.76 9.50 23.63
C VAL A 116 -6.16 10.09 24.99
N PRO A 117 -6.46 9.27 26.01
CA PRO A 117 -6.78 9.77 27.35
C PRO A 117 -5.51 10.32 28.02
N CYS A 118 -5.36 11.65 28.05
CA CYS A 118 -4.45 12.34 28.97
C CYS A 118 -5.24 13.19 29.97
N ILE A 119 -4.76 13.26 31.21
CA ILE A 119 -5.46 13.93 32.31
C ILE A 119 -4.60 15.07 32.88
N ARG A 120 -5.29 16.06 33.43
CA ARG A 120 -4.80 17.41 33.72
C ARG A 120 -4.25 17.52 35.13
N ALA A 121 -3.08 18.13 35.30
CA ALA A 121 -2.60 18.61 36.60
C ALA A 121 -3.08 20.06 36.81
N THR A 122 -3.57 20.40 38.00
CA THR A 122 -3.80 21.79 38.42
C THR A 122 -2.92 22.05 39.64
N VAL A 123 -2.05 23.05 39.55
CA VAL A 123 -0.95 23.30 40.50
C VAL A 123 -1.31 24.45 41.44
N PRO A 124 -1.26 24.28 42.78
CA PRO A 124 -1.07 25.39 43.72
C PRO A 124 0.43 25.72 43.84
N ALA A 125 0.74 27.01 43.97
CA ALA A 125 2.05 27.63 43.72
C ALA A 125 3.26 27.19 44.58
N ASP A 126 3.19 26.09 45.33
CA ASP A 126 4.23 25.75 46.32
C ASP A 126 4.36 24.25 46.68
N LYS A 127 3.74 23.33 45.94
CA LYS A 127 4.06 21.88 45.89
C LYS A 127 3.25 21.19 44.78
N LEU A 128 3.92 20.59 43.80
CA LEU A 128 3.29 19.90 42.65
C LEU A 128 2.48 18.67 43.09
N VAL A 129 1.16 18.72 42.96
CA VAL A 129 0.24 17.62 43.29
C VAL A 129 -0.92 17.62 42.28
N ALA A 130 -1.02 16.61 41.40
CA ALA A 130 -2.19 16.34 40.54
C ALA A 130 -3.09 15.27 41.18
N ASN A 131 -4.42 15.40 41.21
CA ASN A 131 -5.35 14.41 41.79
C ASN A 131 -6.23 13.71 40.73
N LEU A 132 -6.39 12.40 40.89
CA LEU A 132 -6.40 11.39 39.82
C LEU A 132 -7.46 10.25 39.70
N LEU A 133 -8.79 10.38 39.54
CA LEU A 133 -9.68 9.17 39.54
C LEU A 133 -9.53 8.28 38.27
N VAL A 134 -9.10 7.01 38.41
CA VAL A 134 -8.84 6.08 37.29
C VAL A 134 -9.79 4.87 37.24
N ALA A 135 -10.40 4.62 36.08
CA ALA A 135 -10.98 3.34 35.68
C ALA A 135 -10.15 2.74 34.52
N ASN A 136 -9.39 1.67 34.81
CA ASN A 136 -8.65 0.78 33.89
C ASN A 136 -7.57 1.38 32.96
N THR A 137 -6.30 1.10 33.28
CA THR A 137 -5.04 1.19 32.49
C THR A 137 -4.92 2.30 31.43
N TYR A 138 -4.18 3.36 31.76
CA TYR A 138 -3.78 4.42 30.83
C TYR A 138 -2.27 4.68 30.86
N ALA A 139 -1.71 5.07 29.70
CA ALA A 139 -0.30 5.42 29.50
C ALA A 139 -0.05 6.91 29.83
N TYR A 140 1.03 7.23 30.55
CA TYR A 140 1.41 8.60 30.93
C TYR A 140 2.68 9.05 30.21
N ASN A 141 2.62 10.17 29.48
CA ASN A 141 3.77 10.73 28.78
C ASN A 141 4.39 11.87 29.60
N ILE A 142 5.71 11.82 29.81
CA ILE A 142 6.49 12.76 30.62
C ILE A 142 7.48 13.49 29.69
N PRO A 143 7.23 14.76 29.33
CA PRO A 143 8.11 15.53 28.46
C PRO A 143 9.38 15.99 29.17
N LEU A 144 10.51 15.95 28.47
CA LEU A 144 11.78 16.54 28.90
C LEU A 144 12.30 17.51 27.85
N ILE A 145 12.69 18.71 28.29
CA ILE A 145 13.32 19.71 27.43
C ILE A 145 14.81 19.74 27.72
N LYS A 146 15.61 19.82 26.66
CA LYS A 146 17.07 19.91 26.76
C LYS A 146 17.48 21.29 27.29
N GLN A 147 18.10 21.33 28.46
CA GLN A 147 18.68 22.54 29.05
C GLN A 147 20.10 22.23 29.55
N PRO A 148 21.13 22.52 28.74
CA PRO A 148 22.52 22.28 29.10
C PRO A 148 22.91 22.97 30.42
N GLY A 149 23.56 22.25 31.33
CA GLY A 149 24.05 22.76 32.62
C GLY A 149 23.16 22.48 33.82
N VAL A 150 21.98 21.88 33.64
CA VAL A 150 21.11 21.46 34.73
C VAL A 150 21.66 20.17 35.39
N SER A 151 21.90 20.21 36.70
CA SER A 151 22.36 19.03 37.46
C SER A 151 21.22 18.04 37.70
N PRO A 152 21.46 16.71 37.71
CA PRO A 152 20.42 15.73 38.03
C PRO A 152 19.74 16.00 39.37
N GLY A 153 18.43 15.83 39.43
CA GLY A 153 17.63 15.98 40.65
C GLY A 153 17.41 17.40 41.17
N THR A 154 17.68 18.40 40.34
CA THR A 154 17.35 19.81 40.63
C THR A 154 15.90 20.18 40.32
N SER A 155 15.20 19.37 39.51
CA SER A 155 13.78 19.47 39.19
C SER A 155 13.09 18.13 39.44
N VAL A 156 11.91 18.20 40.05
CA VAL A 156 11.12 17.03 40.45
C VAL A 156 9.70 17.24 39.98
N LEU A 157 9.16 16.26 39.25
CA LEU A 157 7.76 16.23 38.82
C LEU A 157 7.01 15.19 39.66
N THR A 158 5.92 15.61 40.29
CA THR A 158 5.10 14.74 41.13
C THR A 158 3.68 14.61 40.57
N VAL A 159 3.21 13.37 40.42
CA VAL A 159 1.90 13.00 39.87
C VAL A 159 1.14 12.18 40.91
N LYS A 160 -0.05 12.60 41.37
CA LYS A 160 -0.91 11.73 42.19
C LYS A 160 -2.01 11.08 41.39
N ILE A 161 -2.27 9.82 41.72
CA ILE A 161 -3.21 8.95 41.03
C ILE A 161 -4.11 8.30 42.07
N ASN A 162 -5.43 8.51 41.96
CA ASN A 162 -6.47 7.89 42.77
C ASN A 162 -7.04 6.68 42.02
N VAL A 163 -6.76 5.48 42.49
CA VAL A 163 -7.24 4.28 41.81
C VAL A 163 -8.57 3.86 42.43
N ASP A 164 -9.72 3.94 41.74
CA ASP A 164 -11.03 3.49 42.28
C ASP A 164 -11.90 2.85 41.20
N LEU A 165 -12.33 1.60 41.44
CA LEU A 165 -13.29 0.89 40.57
C LEU A 165 -14.64 0.88 41.28
N GLY A 166 -15.48 1.87 40.93
CA GLY A 166 -16.81 2.04 41.50
C GLY A 166 -17.67 0.78 41.38
N ILE A 167 -18.21 0.31 42.50
CA ILE A 167 -19.23 -0.74 42.54
C ILE A 167 -20.58 -0.07 42.84
N VAL A 168 -21.55 -0.27 41.95
CA VAL A 168 -22.95 0.14 42.15
C VAL A 168 -23.60 -0.79 43.18
N GLN A 169 -24.03 -0.26 44.32
CA GLN A 169 -24.88 -1.00 45.27
C GLN A 169 -26.36 -0.95 44.85
N THR A 170 -27.03 -2.10 44.83
CA THR A 170 -28.48 -2.21 44.67
C THR A 170 -29.22 -1.82 45.95
N PRO A 171 -30.29 -0.99 45.91
CA PRO A 171 -31.06 -0.65 47.10
C PRO A 171 -32.08 -1.75 47.47
N SER A 172 -32.20 -2.01 48.78
CA SER A 172 -33.22 -2.84 49.43
C SER A 172 -34.59 -2.14 49.47
N PRO A 173 -35.73 -2.85 49.46
CA PRO A 173 -37.05 -2.23 49.47
C PRO A 173 -37.41 -1.65 50.85
N SER A 174 -38.12 -0.52 50.86
CA SER A 174 -38.72 0.09 52.07
C SER A 174 -40.09 0.68 51.70
N PRO A 175 -41.05 0.78 52.66
CA PRO A 175 -42.47 0.51 52.43
C PRO A 175 -43.28 1.72 51.94
N THR A 176 -44.44 1.39 51.39
CA THR A 176 -45.49 2.29 50.92
C THR A 176 -46.00 3.25 52.02
N PRO A 177 -46.13 4.57 51.73
CA PRO A 177 -47.03 5.45 52.47
C PRO A 177 -48.33 5.76 51.70
N SER A 178 -49.40 5.93 52.47
CA SER A 178 -50.78 6.29 52.09
C SER A 178 -50.92 7.70 51.49
N PRO A 179 -52.06 8.06 50.86
CA PRO A 179 -52.20 9.27 50.05
C PRO A 179 -52.51 10.51 50.90
N THR A 180 -51.90 11.65 50.54
CA THR A 180 -52.14 12.99 51.13
C THR A 180 -52.40 13.99 49.98
N PRO A 181 -53.34 14.95 50.12
CA PRO A 181 -54.07 15.52 48.99
C PRO A 181 -53.33 16.63 48.22
N SER A 182 -53.85 16.89 47.03
CA SER A 182 -53.37 17.84 46.02
C SER A 182 -53.18 19.27 46.57
N PRO A 183 -52.03 19.94 46.31
CA PRO A 183 -51.90 21.36 46.58
C PRO A 183 -52.54 22.21 45.47
N THR A 184 -53.22 23.26 45.91
CA THR A 184 -53.81 24.38 45.15
C THR A 184 -52.73 25.19 44.41
N PRO A 185 -53.02 25.79 43.23
CA PRO A 185 -52.01 26.52 42.47
C PRO A 185 -51.55 27.80 43.20
N SER A 186 -50.22 27.93 43.33
CA SER A 186 -49.55 29.15 43.80
C SER A 186 -49.48 30.18 42.66
N PRO A 187 -49.60 31.50 42.93
CA PRO A 187 -49.81 32.51 41.89
C PRO A 187 -48.60 32.69 40.98
N THR A 188 -48.90 33.06 39.74
CA THR A 188 -47.97 33.41 38.66
C THR A 188 -46.94 34.45 39.13
N PRO A 189 -45.63 34.22 38.94
CA PRO A 189 -44.62 35.24 39.22
C PRO A 189 -44.78 36.44 38.28
N PRO A 190 -44.33 37.65 38.67
CA PRO A 190 -44.34 38.83 37.82
C PRO A 190 -43.40 38.63 36.62
N PRO A 191 -43.59 39.38 35.50
CA PRO A 191 -42.71 39.30 34.33
C PRO A 191 -41.30 39.75 34.71
N ILE A 192 -40.31 38.87 34.54
CA ILE A 192 -38.91 39.20 34.76
C ILE A 192 -38.31 39.55 33.39
N THR A 193 -37.87 40.79 33.24
CA THR A 193 -37.04 41.23 32.11
C THR A 193 -35.62 40.71 32.29
N GLY A 194 -35.28 39.61 31.61
CA GLY A 194 -33.95 38.99 31.62
C GLY A 194 -33.64 38.23 30.33
N THR A 195 -32.36 38.11 29.99
CA THR A 195 -31.80 37.35 28.86
C THR A 195 -32.05 35.84 29.04
N ALA A 196 -32.62 35.18 28.02
CA ALA A 196 -33.02 33.77 28.10
C ALA A 196 -32.64 32.97 26.84
N ILE A 197 -32.37 31.68 27.01
CA ILE A 197 -32.21 30.69 25.94
C ILE A 197 -33.39 29.73 26.02
N ALA A 198 -34.18 29.60 24.95
CA ALA A 198 -35.28 28.65 24.88
C ALA A 198 -35.22 27.85 23.57
N GLY A 199 -35.92 26.71 23.51
CA GLY A 199 -35.91 25.86 22.32
C GLY A 199 -36.93 24.73 22.35
N LEU A 200 -36.86 23.90 21.32
CA LEU A 200 -37.71 22.73 21.10
C LEU A 200 -36.84 21.47 20.87
N LEU A 201 -37.33 20.32 21.31
CA LEU A 201 -36.69 19.01 21.19
C LEU A 201 -37.63 18.03 20.48
N PHE A 202 -37.16 17.40 19.40
CA PHE A 202 -37.90 16.37 18.66
C PHE A 202 -36.99 15.19 18.30
N THR A 203 -37.60 14.08 17.93
CA THR A 203 -36.97 12.90 17.35
C THR A 203 -37.02 13.04 15.84
N ASP A 204 -35.88 13.33 15.22
CA ASP A 204 -35.75 13.34 13.77
C ASP A 204 -35.70 11.89 13.23
N ASN A 205 -36.79 11.48 12.59
CA ASN A 205 -36.97 10.11 12.11
C ASN A 205 -36.36 9.86 10.73
N ASN A 206 -36.05 10.92 9.98
CA ASN A 206 -35.60 10.82 8.60
C ASN A 206 -34.13 11.27 8.42
N GLY A 207 -33.49 11.73 9.51
CA GLY A 207 -32.07 12.07 9.57
C GLY A 207 -31.70 13.35 8.83
N ASN A 208 -32.68 14.19 8.45
CA ASN A 208 -32.44 15.42 7.69
C ASN A 208 -32.17 16.65 8.56
N GLY A 209 -32.29 16.52 9.89
CA GLY A 209 -32.09 17.64 10.82
C GLY A 209 -33.13 18.76 10.70
N ILE A 210 -34.30 18.51 10.13
CA ILE A 210 -35.38 19.50 9.94
C ILE A 210 -36.68 18.88 10.42
N TYR A 211 -37.40 19.57 11.31
CA TYR A 211 -38.76 19.17 11.67
C TYR A 211 -39.70 19.38 10.48
N ASP A 212 -40.07 18.30 9.77
CA ASP A 212 -40.83 18.36 8.52
C ASP A 212 -42.17 17.59 8.54
N GLY A 213 -42.68 17.30 9.74
CA GLY A 213 -43.92 16.56 9.96
C GLY A 213 -43.76 15.04 9.93
N LYS A 214 -42.55 14.53 9.66
CA LYS A 214 -42.18 13.12 9.82
C LYS A 214 -41.58 12.81 11.19
N ASP A 215 -41.50 13.82 12.06
CA ASP A 215 -40.75 13.82 13.32
C ASP A 215 -41.67 13.93 14.54
N ILE A 216 -41.17 13.58 15.74
CA ILE A 216 -41.99 13.49 16.96
C ILE A 216 -41.42 14.34 18.08
N TRP A 217 -42.22 15.21 18.72
CA TRP A 217 -41.80 15.99 19.90
C TRP A 217 -41.36 15.07 21.05
N THR A 218 -40.24 15.41 21.70
CA THR A 218 -39.61 14.53 22.71
C THR A 218 -39.64 15.17 24.09
N SER A 219 -40.41 14.56 25.00
CA SER A 219 -40.59 15.01 26.39
C SER A 219 -39.72 14.25 27.39
N GLY A 220 -39.42 14.87 28.53
CA GLY A 220 -38.76 14.21 29.65
C GLY A 220 -37.25 14.03 29.49
N VAL A 221 -36.58 14.84 28.66
CA VAL A 221 -35.12 14.85 28.51
C VAL A 221 -34.52 15.98 29.32
N SER A 222 -33.51 15.68 30.15
CA SER A 222 -32.76 16.70 30.91
C SER A 222 -31.77 17.40 29.98
N ILE A 223 -31.91 18.72 29.87
CA ILE A 223 -31.12 19.61 29.03
C ILE A 223 -30.42 20.61 29.95
N GLY A 224 -29.12 20.84 29.79
CA GLY A 224 -28.41 21.88 30.53
C GLY A 224 -27.63 22.81 29.63
N VAL A 225 -27.05 23.85 30.22
CA VAL A 225 -26.30 24.92 29.53
C VAL A 225 -24.96 25.19 30.22
N TYR A 226 -23.91 25.44 29.44
CA TYR A 226 -22.57 25.77 29.91
C TYR A 226 -21.90 26.83 29.02
N ASN A 227 -20.87 27.51 29.50
CA ASN A 227 -20.16 28.54 28.73
C ASN A 227 -19.27 27.90 27.65
N PHE A 228 -19.48 28.29 26.39
CA PHE A 228 -18.82 27.72 25.21
C PHE A 228 -17.29 27.80 25.27
N ASN A 229 -16.76 28.92 25.76
CA ASN A 229 -15.33 29.22 25.67
C ASN A 229 -14.51 28.45 26.71
N ASP A 230 -15.02 28.35 27.94
CA ASP A 230 -14.29 27.80 29.08
C ASP A 230 -14.89 26.49 29.65
N LYS A 231 -16.03 26.05 29.10
CA LYS A 231 -16.78 24.85 29.50
C LYS A 231 -17.27 24.87 30.95
N THR A 232 -17.28 26.04 31.59
CA THR A 232 -17.77 26.21 32.97
C THR A 232 -19.30 26.25 33.01
N ARG A 233 -19.88 26.00 34.20
CA ARG A 233 -21.33 26.07 34.39
C ARG A 233 -21.83 27.47 34.03
N ALA A 234 -22.91 27.54 33.24
CA ALA A 234 -23.52 28.82 32.93
C ALA A 234 -24.01 29.49 34.22
N LEU A 235 -23.80 30.80 34.31
CA LEU A 235 -24.21 31.61 35.43
C LEU A 235 -25.37 32.51 35.02
N ASP A 236 -26.25 32.78 35.97
CA ASP A 236 -27.23 33.84 35.85
C ASP A 236 -26.58 35.22 35.98
N VAL A 237 -27.34 36.27 35.68
CA VAL A 237 -26.92 37.68 35.81
C VAL A 237 -26.44 38.08 37.21
N ASN A 238 -26.71 37.26 38.23
CA ASN A 238 -26.29 37.48 39.62
C ASN A 238 -25.12 36.56 40.03
N GLY A 239 -24.52 35.81 39.10
CA GLY A 239 -23.38 34.93 39.34
C GLY A 239 -23.75 33.56 39.94
N LYS A 240 -25.02 33.15 39.91
CA LYS A 240 -25.47 31.83 40.39
C LYS A 240 -25.58 30.84 39.23
N VAL A 241 -25.22 29.59 39.48
CA VAL A 241 -25.30 28.50 38.47
C VAL A 241 -26.72 28.29 37.95
N ILE A 242 -26.87 28.24 36.62
CA ILE A 242 -28.09 27.82 35.93
C ILE A 242 -28.21 26.28 35.97
N PRO A 243 -29.31 25.71 36.51
CA PRO A 243 -29.54 24.27 36.54
C PRO A 243 -29.99 23.72 35.17
N SER A 244 -29.98 22.40 35.02
CA SER A 244 -30.64 21.74 33.88
C SER A 244 -32.17 21.82 33.99
N VAL A 245 -32.85 21.71 32.86
CA VAL A 245 -34.31 21.72 32.70
C VAL A 245 -34.79 20.50 31.93
N MET A 246 -36.01 20.05 32.17
CA MET A 246 -36.61 18.93 31.44
C MET A 246 -37.41 19.44 30.26
N SER A 247 -37.35 18.76 29.11
CA SER A 247 -38.25 19.04 27.99
C SER A 247 -39.70 18.71 28.35
N ASP A 248 -40.64 19.59 28.00
CA ASP A 248 -42.07 19.38 28.27
C ASP A 248 -42.75 18.42 27.27
N SER A 249 -44.05 18.18 27.42
CA SER A 249 -44.84 17.29 26.54
C SER A 249 -44.86 17.71 25.06
N ASN A 250 -44.47 18.95 24.76
CA ASN A 250 -44.35 19.51 23.42
C ASN A 250 -42.87 19.74 23.03
N GLY A 251 -41.93 19.13 23.77
CA GLY A 251 -40.49 19.24 23.54
C GLY A 251 -39.87 20.58 23.94
N ARG A 252 -40.58 21.48 24.61
CA ARG A 252 -40.07 22.83 24.94
C ARG A 252 -39.11 22.80 26.12
N TYR A 253 -38.10 23.66 26.08
CA TYR A 253 -37.19 23.92 27.20
C TYR A 253 -36.77 25.41 27.24
N ALA A 254 -36.41 25.92 28.41
CA ALA A 254 -35.94 27.29 28.59
C ALA A 254 -34.97 27.45 29.77
N PHE A 255 -33.99 28.34 29.61
CA PHE A 255 -33.05 28.81 30.60
C PHE A 255 -33.19 30.33 30.68
N GLU A 256 -33.48 30.87 31.85
CA GLU A 256 -33.75 32.29 32.06
C GLU A 256 -32.62 32.98 32.82
N ASN A 257 -32.54 34.31 32.69
CA ASN A 257 -31.62 35.18 33.40
C ASN A 257 -30.13 34.87 33.18
N LEU A 258 -29.72 34.41 31.99
CA LEU A 258 -28.31 34.13 31.72
C LEU A 258 -27.47 35.42 31.69
N ALA A 259 -26.28 35.37 32.28
CA ALA A 259 -25.29 36.44 32.10
C ALA A 259 -24.88 36.58 30.62
N ASP A 260 -24.33 37.72 30.24
CA ASP A 260 -23.79 37.92 28.89
C ASP A 260 -22.63 36.94 28.63
N GLY A 261 -22.65 36.27 27.49
CA GLY A 261 -21.70 35.21 27.23
C GLY A 261 -22.00 34.40 25.97
N VAL A 262 -21.11 33.45 25.71
CA VAL A 262 -21.28 32.46 24.65
C VAL A 262 -21.54 31.12 25.30
N TYR A 263 -22.60 30.44 24.92
CA TYR A 263 -23.11 29.25 25.58
C TYR A 263 -23.24 28.05 24.64
N CYS A 264 -23.18 26.86 25.22
CA CYS A 264 -23.46 25.55 24.63
C CYS A 264 -24.56 24.84 25.42
N LEU A 265 -25.38 24.02 24.76
CA LEU A 265 -26.31 23.10 25.43
C LEU A 265 -25.74 21.68 25.53
N TRP A 266 -26.23 20.89 26.49
CA TRP A 266 -25.94 19.46 26.69
C TRP A 266 -27.20 18.71 27.16
N MET A 267 -27.21 17.37 27.09
CA MET A 267 -28.31 16.53 27.60
C MET A 267 -27.83 15.25 28.31
N ASP A 268 -28.65 14.71 29.22
CA ASP A 268 -28.38 13.46 29.97
C ASP A 268 -28.51 12.21 29.08
N THR A 269 -27.48 11.36 29.09
CA THR A 269 -27.22 10.30 28.12
C THR A 269 -27.58 8.89 28.58
N THR A 270 -28.25 8.73 29.72
CA THR A 270 -28.66 7.40 30.20
C THR A 270 -29.67 6.69 29.29
N LYS A 271 -30.23 7.39 28.28
CA LYS A 271 -31.15 6.85 27.28
C LYS A 271 -30.89 7.32 25.84
N TYR A 272 -30.02 8.32 25.61
CA TYR A 272 -29.89 9.06 24.34
C TYR A 272 -28.44 9.52 24.08
N PHE A 273 -28.04 9.69 22.81
CA PHE A 273 -26.68 10.11 22.43
C PHE A 273 -26.49 11.64 22.53
N ASN A 274 -25.36 12.12 23.08
CA ASN A 274 -25.01 13.55 23.20
C ASN A 274 -23.70 13.82 22.43
N PRO A 275 -23.71 14.62 21.34
CA PRO A 275 -22.51 14.96 20.57
C PRO A 275 -21.62 16.02 21.25
N GLY A 276 -21.98 16.53 22.43
CA GLY A 276 -21.31 17.66 23.06
C GLY A 276 -22.00 18.99 22.72
N CYS A 277 -21.21 20.05 22.52
CA CYS A 277 -21.72 21.43 22.37
C CYS A 277 -22.68 21.58 21.19
N VAL A 278 -23.93 21.90 21.49
CA VAL A 278 -24.97 22.20 20.51
C VAL A 278 -24.91 23.67 20.08
N GLY A 279 -24.01 23.98 19.16
CA GLY A 279 -23.89 25.31 18.56
C GLY A 279 -23.39 26.41 19.51
N ARG A 280 -22.86 27.48 18.90
CA ARG A 280 -22.33 28.65 19.62
C ARG A 280 -23.43 29.69 19.81
N ILE A 281 -23.99 29.80 21.01
CA ILE A 281 -25.11 30.69 21.31
C ILE A 281 -24.60 31.96 21.97
N VAL A 282 -24.73 33.12 21.33
CA VAL A 282 -24.31 34.40 21.91
C VAL A 282 -25.50 35.05 22.61
N VAL A 283 -25.36 35.34 23.89
CA VAL A 283 -26.32 36.08 24.73
C VAL A 283 -25.68 37.40 25.11
N ASN A 284 -26.37 38.52 24.85
CA ASN A 284 -25.88 39.86 25.19
C ASN A 284 -27.05 40.79 25.52
N SER A 285 -26.98 41.43 26.69
CA SER A 285 -27.95 42.38 27.26
C SER A 285 -28.11 43.69 26.47
N THR A 286 -27.20 44.00 25.53
CA THR A 286 -27.25 45.23 24.70
C THR A 286 -27.79 45.01 23.28
N ALA A 287 -28.04 43.75 22.87
CA ALA A 287 -28.54 43.44 21.54
C ALA A 287 -30.06 43.20 21.55
N LEU A 288 -30.84 44.13 20.99
CA LEU A 288 -32.23 43.85 20.60
C LEU A 288 -32.24 42.70 19.59
N PRO A 289 -32.98 41.59 19.81
CA PRO A 289 -33.08 40.51 18.85
C PRO A 289 -33.93 40.96 17.66
N LYS A 290 -33.33 41.01 16.48
CA LYS A 290 -34.02 41.32 15.22
C LYS A 290 -34.48 40.01 14.57
N SER A 291 -35.66 39.51 14.93
CA SER A 291 -36.46 38.60 14.08
C SER A 291 -37.94 38.64 14.49
N THR A 292 -38.82 38.71 13.50
CA THR A 292 -40.24 39.09 13.57
C THR A 292 -41.22 38.00 13.99
N ALA A 293 -42.22 38.41 14.80
CA ALA A 293 -43.59 37.89 15.07
C ALA A 293 -43.76 36.61 15.93
N SER A 294 -44.62 36.52 16.96
CA SER A 294 -45.59 37.46 17.57
C SER A 294 -45.95 37.05 19.02
N ASP A 295 -46.23 38.07 19.84
CA ASP A 295 -46.93 38.07 21.16
C ASP A 295 -46.13 37.81 22.46
N GLY A 296 -45.55 38.89 22.99
CA GLY A 296 -46.00 39.39 24.31
C GLY A 296 -45.15 39.10 25.55
N VAL A 297 -44.06 38.36 25.44
CA VAL A 297 -42.91 38.28 26.37
C VAL A 297 -41.72 37.97 25.47
N ALA A 298 -40.59 38.67 25.62
CA ALA A 298 -39.40 38.58 24.76
C ALA A 298 -39.30 37.22 24.04
N SER A 299 -39.78 37.19 22.78
CA SER A 299 -40.05 35.93 22.10
C SER A 299 -38.76 35.13 22.00
N PRO A 300 -38.86 33.81 22.22
CA PRO A 300 -37.73 32.95 22.47
C PRO A 300 -36.76 33.05 21.31
N THR A 301 -35.46 33.12 21.58
CA THR A 301 -34.48 32.72 20.59
C THR A 301 -34.90 31.35 20.11
N ILE A 302 -35.45 31.25 18.90
CA ILE A 302 -35.59 29.95 18.23
C ILE A 302 -34.16 29.54 17.95
N LEU A 303 -33.58 28.77 18.87
CA LEU A 303 -32.46 27.93 18.53
C LEU A 303 -32.99 26.95 17.49
N ARG A 304 -32.41 27.01 16.30
CA ARG A 304 -32.53 25.97 15.29
C ARG A 304 -31.94 24.69 15.90
N ALA A 305 -32.77 23.92 16.59
CA ALA A 305 -32.51 22.53 16.92
C ALA A 305 -32.66 21.72 15.63
N GLY A 306 -31.77 21.91 14.67
CA GLY A 306 -31.73 21.12 13.45
C GLY A 306 -30.80 19.92 13.53
N SER A 307 -30.58 19.34 14.72
CA SER A 307 -29.44 18.41 14.89
C SER A 307 -29.62 17.33 15.95
N PHE A 308 -30.82 17.09 16.47
CA PHE A 308 -31.04 16.07 17.51
C PHE A 308 -32.02 15.03 17.05
N SER A 309 -31.60 14.23 16.08
CA SER A 309 -32.23 12.96 15.76
C SER A 309 -32.02 12.01 16.93
N LEU A 310 -33.11 11.72 17.64
CA LEU A 310 -33.17 10.69 18.66
C LEU A 310 -32.99 9.33 17.95
N PHE A 311 -31.75 8.86 17.82
CA PHE A 311 -31.49 7.56 17.21
C PHE A 311 -32.14 6.47 18.06
N LEU A 312 -33.21 5.87 17.55
CA LEU A 312 -33.65 4.56 18.02
C LEU A 312 -32.63 3.55 17.49
N THR A 313 -32.01 2.78 18.38
CA THR A 313 -31.15 1.65 18.00
C THR A 313 -31.95 0.68 17.13
N GLY A 314 -31.66 0.64 15.83
CA GLY A 314 -32.23 -0.35 14.90
C GLY A 314 -31.41 -1.63 14.87
N ASN A 315 -32.04 -2.79 14.62
CA ASN A 315 -31.33 -4.06 14.43
C ASN A 315 -30.75 -4.24 13.01
N SER A 316 -30.72 -3.18 12.20
CA SER A 316 -30.20 -3.25 10.83
C SER A 316 -28.70 -3.02 10.80
N GLY A 317 -28.05 -3.68 9.86
CA GLY A 317 -26.61 -3.63 9.68
C GLY A 317 -26.24 -3.67 8.20
N TYR A 318 -24.99 -3.31 7.91
CA TYR A 318 -24.38 -3.51 6.60
C TYR A 318 -23.16 -4.39 6.76
N SER A 319 -22.86 -5.07 5.66
CA SER A 319 -21.71 -5.94 5.53
C SER A 319 -21.07 -5.77 4.17
N GLY A 320 -19.88 -6.32 4.07
CA GLY A 320 -19.21 -6.52 2.80
C GLY A 320 -17.88 -7.24 2.97
N PHE A 321 -17.16 -7.29 1.86
CA PHE A 321 -15.85 -7.91 1.77
C PHE A 321 -14.84 -6.91 1.22
N VAL A 322 -13.64 -6.92 1.79
CA VAL A 322 -12.47 -6.34 1.14
C VAL A 322 -11.61 -7.50 0.65
N TYR A 323 -11.31 -7.52 -0.64
CA TYR A 323 -10.64 -8.66 -1.29
C TYR A 323 -9.50 -8.20 -2.20
N ASN A 324 -8.58 -9.12 -2.44
CA ASN A 324 -7.48 -8.94 -3.38
C ASN A 324 -7.99 -9.16 -4.78
N ASP A 325 -8.24 -8.08 -5.50
CA ASP A 325 -8.70 -8.10 -6.89
C ASP A 325 -7.48 -8.24 -7.82
N ARG A 326 -7.19 -9.49 -8.20
CA ARG A 326 -5.94 -9.83 -8.88
C ARG A 326 -5.97 -9.55 -10.39
N ASP A 327 -7.16 -9.53 -10.97
CA ASP A 327 -7.38 -9.29 -12.40
C ASP A 327 -7.90 -7.87 -12.69
N PHE A 328 -8.05 -7.06 -11.63
CA PHE A 328 -8.38 -5.63 -11.69
C PHE A 328 -9.75 -5.37 -12.33
N ASN A 329 -10.64 -6.35 -12.31
CA ASN A 329 -11.92 -6.26 -12.99
C ASN A 329 -13.01 -5.58 -12.13
N GLY A 330 -12.75 -5.38 -10.83
CA GLY A 330 -13.67 -4.75 -9.88
C GLY A 330 -14.75 -5.67 -9.32
N TYR A 331 -14.69 -6.97 -9.60
CA TYR A 331 -15.67 -7.98 -9.20
C TYR A 331 -15.01 -9.08 -8.38
N MET A 332 -15.67 -9.48 -7.28
CA MET A 332 -15.20 -10.58 -6.46
C MET A 332 -15.52 -11.92 -7.13
N THR A 333 -14.50 -12.73 -7.37
CA THR A 333 -14.60 -14.09 -7.89
C THR A 333 -14.22 -15.11 -6.83
N SER A 334 -14.49 -16.41 -7.08
CA SER A 334 -14.15 -17.48 -6.13
C SER A 334 -12.64 -17.66 -5.89
N GLY A 335 -11.79 -17.05 -6.71
CA GLY A 335 -10.33 -17.07 -6.58
C GLY A 335 -9.76 -15.93 -5.73
N ASP A 336 -10.57 -14.91 -5.42
CA ASP A 336 -10.12 -13.73 -4.71
C ASP A 336 -10.05 -13.96 -3.20
N GLN A 337 -8.94 -13.56 -2.61
CA GLN A 337 -8.68 -13.73 -1.19
C GLN A 337 -9.06 -12.48 -0.42
N GLY A 338 -9.71 -12.63 0.72
CA GLY A 338 -10.02 -11.51 1.61
C GLY A 338 -8.76 -10.83 2.16
N ILE A 339 -8.85 -9.52 2.40
CA ILE A 339 -7.78 -8.71 2.98
C ILE A 339 -8.18 -8.32 4.40
N ALA A 340 -7.41 -8.81 5.37
CA ALA A 340 -7.60 -8.49 6.79
C ALA A 340 -6.99 -7.14 7.17
N GLY A 341 -7.49 -6.55 8.26
CA GLY A 341 -6.86 -5.35 8.84
C GLY A 341 -7.26 -4.02 8.20
N ILE A 342 -8.15 -4.02 7.20
CA ILE A 342 -8.65 -2.79 6.58
C ILE A 342 -9.67 -2.15 7.51
N ILE A 343 -9.45 -0.88 7.82
CA ILE A 343 -10.29 -0.10 8.71
C ILE A 343 -11.46 0.48 7.92
N VAL A 344 -12.68 0.26 8.40
CA VAL A 344 -13.92 0.81 7.84
C VAL A 344 -14.55 1.74 8.86
N LYS A 345 -14.72 3.01 8.51
CA LYS A 345 -15.31 4.06 9.34
C LYS A 345 -16.73 4.38 8.86
N ILE A 346 -17.64 4.62 9.81
CA ILE A 346 -19.04 4.95 9.52
C ILE A 346 -19.36 6.30 10.14
N TYR A 347 -19.87 7.22 9.33
CA TYR A 347 -20.28 8.55 9.78
C TYR A 347 -21.78 8.75 9.63
N LEU A 348 -22.36 9.45 10.61
CA LEU A 348 -23.77 9.84 10.65
C LEU A 348 -23.99 11.21 10.00
N PRO A 349 -25.24 11.55 9.63
CA PRO A 349 -25.56 12.89 9.13
C PRO A 349 -25.40 13.92 10.25
N VAL A 350 -25.04 15.15 9.86
CA VAL A 350 -24.82 16.31 10.73
C VAL A 350 -23.52 16.23 11.55
N TYR A 351 -22.64 17.23 11.36
CA TYR A 351 -21.33 17.38 12.01
C TYR A 351 -20.29 16.27 11.74
N ASN A 352 -20.44 15.50 10.67
CA ASN A 352 -19.47 14.47 10.29
C ASN A 352 -19.14 13.52 11.47
N PHE A 353 -20.16 13.11 12.22
CA PHE A 353 -19.97 12.36 13.45
C PHE A 353 -19.56 10.91 13.17
N LEU A 354 -18.39 10.49 13.67
CA LEU A 354 -17.92 9.11 13.57
C LEU A 354 -18.76 8.20 14.49
N PHE A 355 -19.67 7.44 13.91
CA PHE A 355 -20.49 6.45 14.63
C PHE A 355 -19.65 5.33 15.21
N GLY A 356 -18.74 4.81 14.40
CA GLY A 356 -17.99 3.62 14.74
C GLY A 356 -16.96 3.25 13.70
N THR A 357 -16.12 2.30 14.08
CA THR A 357 -15.05 1.76 13.26
C THR A 357 -15.03 0.25 13.41
N VAL A 358 -14.92 -0.44 12.28
CA VAL A 358 -14.72 -1.89 12.23
C VAL A 358 -13.47 -2.21 11.43
N THR A 359 -12.93 -3.40 11.61
CA THR A 359 -11.75 -3.87 10.88
C THR A 359 -12.09 -5.18 10.18
N THR A 360 -11.63 -5.34 8.94
CA THR A 360 -11.87 -6.57 8.20
C THR A 360 -11.19 -7.77 8.86
N ASP A 361 -11.89 -8.89 8.91
CA ASP A 361 -11.38 -10.15 9.47
C ASP A 361 -10.39 -10.87 8.53
N SER A 362 -9.90 -12.05 8.92
CA SER A 362 -8.96 -12.85 8.13
C SER A 362 -9.48 -13.25 6.73
N ASN A 363 -10.80 -13.21 6.52
CA ASN A 363 -11.46 -13.49 5.25
C ASN A 363 -11.92 -12.21 4.55
N GLY A 364 -11.46 -11.04 5.01
CA GLY A 364 -11.82 -9.74 4.45
C GLY A 364 -13.21 -9.25 4.80
N ARG A 365 -13.95 -9.94 5.69
CA ARG A 365 -15.33 -9.58 6.03
C ARG A 365 -15.34 -8.40 6.98
N TRP A 366 -16.27 -7.49 6.76
CA TRP A 366 -16.61 -6.44 7.71
C TRP A 366 -18.13 -6.34 7.84
N SER A 367 -18.58 -5.89 9.01
CA SER A 367 -19.99 -5.64 9.25
C SER A 367 -20.19 -4.68 10.41
N PHE A 368 -21.25 -3.88 10.37
CA PHE A 368 -21.72 -3.11 11.51
C PHE A 368 -23.22 -3.33 11.71
N THR A 369 -23.72 -3.07 12.91
CA THR A 369 -25.14 -3.15 13.28
C THR A 369 -25.52 -1.95 14.15
N GLY A 370 -26.80 -1.79 14.49
CA GLY A 370 -27.25 -0.76 15.42
C GLY A 370 -27.78 0.51 14.74
N LEU A 371 -27.92 0.52 13.41
CA LEU A 371 -28.44 1.66 12.68
C LEU A 371 -29.92 1.48 12.31
N GLN A 372 -30.66 2.57 12.35
CA GLN A 372 -32.07 2.60 12.00
C GLN A 372 -32.24 2.54 10.47
N PRO A 373 -33.13 1.69 9.93
CA PRO A 373 -33.53 1.73 8.52
C PRO A 373 -33.94 3.13 8.06
N GLY A 374 -33.57 3.50 6.85
CA GLY A 374 -33.85 4.80 6.24
C GLY A 374 -32.83 5.89 6.55
N PHE A 375 -31.86 5.65 7.44
CA PHE A 375 -30.87 6.67 7.81
C PHE A 375 -29.74 6.78 6.78
N PRO A 376 -29.37 7.98 6.32
CA PRO A 376 -28.22 8.15 5.45
C PRO A 376 -26.91 7.99 6.25
N ILE A 377 -25.89 7.38 5.65
CA ILE A 377 -24.56 7.16 6.25
C ILE A 377 -23.46 7.38 5.22
N ARG A 378 -22.27 7.74 5.69
CA ARG A 378 -21.04 7.73 4.90
C ARG A 378 -20.13 6.59 5.39
N VAL A 379 -19.72 5.71 4.48
CA VAL A 379 -18.79 4.61 4.77
C VAL A 379 -17.46 4.89 4.10
N GLU A 380 -16.39 4.90 4.89
CA GLU A 380 -15.02 5.14 4.42
C GLU A 380 -14.12 3.94 4.69
N PHE A 381 -13.36 3.54 3.68
CA PHE A 381 -12.30 2.54 3.80
C PHE A 381 -10.95 3.24 3.91
N VAL A 382 -10.25 3.01 5.02
CA VAL A 382 -8.86 3.46 5.19
C VAL A 382 -7.96 2.41 4.56
N VAL A 383 -7.56 2.69 3.32
CA VAL A 383 -6.71 1.79 2.53
C VAL A 383 -5.24 2.14 2.76
N PRO A 384 -4.38 1.15 3.06
CA PRO A 384 -2.93 1.35 3.15
C PRO A 384 -2.33 1.97 1.88
N ASN A 385 -1.27 2.77 2.04
CA ASN A 385 -0.66 3.52 0.94
C ASN A 385 -0.13 2.67 -0.21
N ASP A 386 0.05 1.37 0.00
CA ASP A 386 0.52 0.38 -0.96
C ASP A 386 -0.62 -0.29 -1.74
N PHE A 387 -1.89 0.10 -1.59
CA PHE A 387 -3.04 -0.45 -2.33
C PHE A 387 -3.85 0.61 -3.09
N THR A 388 -4.48 0.19 -4.18
CA THR A 388 -5.49 0.93 -4.97
C THR A 388 -6.81 0.17 -5.01
N SER A 389 -7.94 0.88 -5.14
CA SER A 389 -9.24 0.27 -5.37
C SER A 389 -9.48 -0.02 -6.85
N THR A 390 -10.01 -1.18 -7.20
CA THR A 390 -10.14 -1.66 -8.59
C THR A 390 -11.57 -1.77 -9.10
N GLY A 391 -12.58 -1.52 -8.27
CA GLY A 391 -13.99 -1.64 -8.67
C GLY A 391 -14.97 -0.68 -8.02
N ALA A 392 -14.71 -0.30 -6.76
CA ALA A 392 -15.64 0.46 -5.96
C ALA A 392 -14.99 1.71 -5.33
N ASN A 393 -15.83 2.66 -4.98
CA ASN A 393 -15.42 3.88 -4.32
C ASN A 393 -14.92 3.57 -2.91
N LEU A 394 -13.86 4.24 -2.44
CA LEU A 394 -13.41 4.11 -1.05
C LEU A 394 -14.27 4.91 -0.07
N VAL A 395 -15.07 5.85 -0.59
CA VAL A 395 -16.05 6.63 0.16
C VAL A 395 -17.42 6.43 -0.48
N ASN A 396 -18.37 5.91 0.29
CA ASN A 396 -19.71 5.57 -0.21
C ASN A 396 -20.79 6.25 0.65
N PHE A 397 -21.79 6.85 -0.01
CA PHE A 397 -22.99 7.43 0.63
C PHE A 397 -24.17 6.48 0.45
N ILE A 398 -24.73 6.00 1.55
CA ILE A 398 -25.70 4.89 1.56
C ILE A 398 -26.88 5.24 2.46
N THR A 399 -28.08 4.79 2.12
CA THR A 399 -29.26 4.86 3.01
C THR A 399 -29.52 3.50 3.65
N VAL A 400 -29.56 3.43 4.99
CA VAL A 400 -29.64 2.20 5.76
C VAL A 400 -30.87 1.37 5.41
N GLY A 401 -30.75 0.06 5.24
CA GLY A 401 -31.85 -0.84 4.86
C GLY A 401 -32.02 -1.03 3.35
N GLN A 402 -31.24 -0.37 2.50
CA GLN A 402 -31.06 -0.81 1.11
C GLN A 402 -30.11 -2.03 1.09
N SER A 403 -30.59 -3.17 0.59
CA SER A 403 -29.85 -4.44 0.59
C SER A 403 -28.72 -4.42 -0.45
N ILE A 404 -27.53 -3.99 -0.04
CA ILE A 404 -26.29 -4.08 -0.82
C ILE A 404 -25.15 -4.55 0.09
N ASP A 405 -24.45 -5.62 -0.33
CA ASP A 405 -23.13 -5.92 0.22
C ASP A 405 -22.13 -4.98 -0.44
N LEU A 406 -21.42 -4.18 0.37
CA LEU A 406 -20.45 -3.22 -0.13
C LEU A 406 -19.06 -3.88 -0.18
N ASN A 407 -18.76 -4.44 -1.35
CA ASN A 407 -17.51 -5.14 -1.60
C ASN A 407 -16.48 -4.20 -2.24
N ILE A 408 -15.26 -4.21 -1.72
CA ILE A 408 -14.14 -3.40 -2.22
C ILE A 408 -13.03 -4.32 -2.71
N GLY A 409 -12.77 -4.29 -4.01
CA GLY A 409 -11.57 -4.89 -4.60
C GLY A 409 -10.37 -3.98 -4.40
N LEU A 410 -9.29 -4.49 -3.83
CA LEU A 410 -8.01 -3.80 -3.70
C LEU A 410 -6.92 -4.55 -4.45
N ALA A 411 -6.02 -3.79 -5.08
CA ALA A 411 -4.80 -4.30 -5.68
C ALA A 411 -3.58 -3.52 -5.17
N PRO A 412 -2.42 -4.17 -4.93
CA PRO A 412 -1.20 -3.46 -4.55
C PRO A 412 -0.76 -2.46 -5.63
N LYS A 413 -0.38 -1.23 -5.25
CA LYS A 413 0.16 -0.18 -6.12
C LYS A 413 1.46 -0.58 -6.82
N ILE A 414 2.24 -1.49 -6.22
CA ILE A 414 3.43 -2.07 -6.86
C ILE A 414 3.05 -2.93 -8.08
N LEU A 415 1.81 -3.40 -8.17
CA LEU A 415 1.23 -4.14 -9.32
C LEU A 415 0.49 -3.23 -10.31
N THR A 416 0.60 -1.90 -10.18
CA THR A 416 0.01 -0.94 -11.13
C THR A 416 1.03 0.00 -11.78
N GLY A 417 2.31 -0.16 -11.47
CA GLY A 417 3.36 0.55 -12.18
C GLY A 417 3.51 0.03 -13.61
N PRO A 418 4.04 0.83 -14.54
CA PRO A 418 4.23 0.42 -15.94
C PRO A 418 5.10 -0.84 -16.11
N ASN A 419 5.88 -1.26 -15.09
CA ASN A 419 6.72 -2.46 -15.16
C ASN A 419 6.15 -3.68 -14.43
N ALA A 420 4.98 -3.55 -13.83
CA ALA A 420 4.28 -4.63 -13.17
C ALA A 420 2.84 -4.63 -13.68
N GLY A 421 2.67 -4.95 -14.97
CA GLY A 421 1.35 -5.15 -15.54
C GLY A 421 0.50 -6.11 -14.71
N PRO A 422 -0.82 -6.23 -15.01
CA PRO A 422 -1.73 -7.10 -14.28
C PRO A 422 -1.06 -8.43 -13.99
N SER A 423 -1.33 -9.00 -12.82
CA SER A 423 -0.64 -10.19 -12.27
C SER A 423 -0.70 -11.45 -13.14
N ASN A 424 -1.24 -11.35 -14.34
CA ASN A 424 -1.35 -12.35 -15.38
C ASN A 424 -0.94 -11.75 -16.75
N PRO A 425 0.29 -12.04 -17.24
CA PRO A 425 0.69 -11.72 -18.61
C PRO A 425 -0.27 -12.34 -19.63
N LYS A 426 -0.60 -11.63 -20.71
CA LYS A 426 -1.42 -12.18 -21.80
C LYS A 426 -0.66 -13.16 -22.68
N SER A 427 0.64 -12.92 -22.84
CA SER A 427 1.56 -13.69 -23.67
C SER A 427 2.99 -13.44 -23.19
N PHE A 428 3.93 -14.18 -23.78
CA PHE A 428 5.37 -14.10 -23.53
C PHE A 428 6.10 -13.92 -24.84
N ILE A 429 7.16 -13.13 -24.88
CA ILE A 429 8.02 -13.01 -26.07
C ILE A 429 9.38 -13.60 -25.74
N THR A 430 9.91 -14.43 -26.62
CA THR A 430 11.28 -14.96 -26.52
C THR A 430 12.01 -14.84 -27.85
N THR A 431 13.34 -14.91 -27.81
CA THR A 431 14.18 -14.97 -29.00
C THR A 431 14.66 -16.38 -29.30
N CYS A 432 14.75 -16.68 -30.59
CA CYS A 432 15.26 -17.92 -31.13
C CYS A 432 16.55 -17.62 -31.91
N PHE A 433 17.62 -18.39 -31.67
CA PHE A 433 18.82 -18.29 -32.48
C PHE A 433 18.69 -19.14 -33.74
N VAL A 434 19.12 -18.58 -34.87
CA VAL A 434 19.10 -19.25 -36.18
C VAL A 434 20.53 -19.41 -36.69
N LYS A 435 20.85 -20.62 -37.18
CA LYS A 435 22.16 -20.94 -37.71
C LYS A 435 22.41 -20.28 -39.07
N GLY A 436 23.63 -19.81 -39.29
CA GLY A 436 24.07 -19.26 -40.56
C GLY A 436 23.83 -17.76 -40.70
N ALA A 437 23.94 -17.28 -41.94
CA ALA A 437 23.86 -15.86 -42.25
C ALA A 437 22.42 -15.31 -42.30
N TYR A 438 22.21 -14.05 -41.89
CA TYR A 438 20.92 -13.36 -41.85
C TYR A 438 20.33 -13.19 -43.26
N ASN A 439 21.19 -13.11 -44.27
CA ASN A 439 20.81 -13.09 -45.68
C ASN A 439 21.02 -14.45 -46.38
N GLY A 440 21.31 -15.50 -45.61
CA GLY A 440 21.66 -16.83 -46.09
C GLY A 440 20.47 -17.77 -46.25
N LYS A 441 20.75 -19.08 -46.19
CA LYS A 441 19.77 -20.16 -46.40
C LYS A 441 18.58 -20.12 -45.43
N TYR A 442 18.83 -19.75 -44.17
CA TYR A 442 17.85 -19.78 -43.09
C TYR A 442 17.30 -18.39 -42.73
N LYS A 443 17.39 -17.45 -43.66
CA LYS A 443 17.01 -16.04 -43.46
C LYS A 443 15.55 -15.83 -43.05
N ASP A 444 14.64 -16.72 -43.43
CA ASP A 444 13.20 -16.60 -43.15
C ASP A 444 12.78 -17.37 -41.89
N GLU A 445 13.72 -17.99 -41.17
CA GLU A 445 13.45 -18.71 -39.92
C GLU A 445 13.15 -17.73 -38.77
N PRO A 446 12.24 -18.07 -37.83
CA PRO A 446 11.86 -17.19 -36.74
C PRO A 446 13.01 -16.89 -35.78
N THR A 447 13.20 -15.62 -35.44
CA THR A 447 14.14 -15.16 -34.38
C THR A 447 13.46 -14.49 -33.21
N VAL A 448 12.22 -14.01 -33.39
CA VAL A 448 11.40 -13.47 -32.30
C VAL A 448 10.00 -14.05 -32.41
N VAL A 449 9.53 -14.67 -31.34
CA VAL A 449 8.20 -15.28 -31.29
C VAL A 449 7.44 -14.85 -30.04
N GLU A 450 6.13 -14.71 -30.18
CA GLU A 450 5.18 -14.46 -29.09
C GLU A 450 4.40 -15.74 -28.81
N ILE A 451 4.35 -16.14 -27.55
CA ILE A 451 3.74 -17.37 -27.06
C ILE A 451 2.54 -17.01 -26.18
N ASN A 452 1.39 -17.60 -26.47
CA ASN A 452 0.19 -17.47 -25.65
C ASN A 452 0.44 -17.99 -24.23
N LYS A 453 -0.10 -17.32 -23.19
CA LYS A 453 0.06 -17.74 -21.80
C LYS A 453 -0.44 -19.16 -21.50
N ASP A 454 -1.40 -19.64 -22.28
CA ASP A 454 -2.04 -20.95 -22.15
C ASP A 454 -1.35 -22.04 -22.99
N ALA A 455 -0.23 -21.71 -23.65
CA ALA A 455 0.52 -22.65 -24.46
C ALA A 455 0.89 -23.92 -23.69
N GLN A 456 0.69 -25.05 -24.35
CA GLN A 456 0.99 -26.40 -23.89
C GLN A 456 1.19 -27.34 -25.06
N GLY A 457 1.94 -28.41 -24.86
CA GLY A 457 2.20 -29.41 -25.90
C GLY A 457 3.33 -29.02 -26.86
N LYS A 458 3.23 -29.46 -28.12
CA LYS A 458 4.33 -29.43 -29.09
C LYS A 458 4.09 -28.45 -30.24
N GLY A 459 4.67 -27.24 -30.17
CA GLY A 459 4.57 -26.12 -31.13
C GLY A 459 4.91 -26.44 -32.59
N TYR A 460 5.71 -27.48 -32.81
CA TYR A 460 6.13 -27.92 -34.15
C TYR A 460 5.14 -28.94 -34.79
N ALA A 461 4.13 -29.42 -34.05
CA ALA A 461 3.12 -30.35 -34.55
C ALA A 461 1.80 -29.61 -34.85
N GLN A 462 1.06 -29.98 -35.91
CA GLN A 462 -0.07 -29.20 -36.48
C GLN A 462 -1.19 -28.74 -35.50
N GLN A 463 -1.30 -29.30 -34.29
CA GLN A 463 -2.30 -28.92 -33.27
C GLN A 463 -1.87 -27.73 -32.36
N SER A 464 -0.78 -27.03 -32.69
CA SER A 464 -0.11 -26.08 -31.79
C SER A 464 0.24 -24.71 -32.39
N ALA A 465 -0.01 -24.52 -33.69
CA ALA A 465 0.19 -23.24 -34.37
C ALA A 465 -0.66 -22.10 -33.79
N ASP A 466 -1.72 -22.43 -33.04
CA ASP A 466 -2.61 -21.47 -32.38
C ASP A 466 -1.96 -20.72 -31.21
N TYR A 467 -0.86 -21.26 -30.65
CA TYR A 467 -0.22 -20.70 -29.46
C TYR A 467 1.02 -19.86 -29.74
N MET A 468 1.52 -19.84 -30.98
CA MET A 468 2.76 -19.15 -31.33
C MET A 468 2.55 -18.21 -32.51
N LYS A 469 3.02 -16.97 -32.35
CA LYS A 469 3.05 -15.98 -33.40
C LYS A 469 4.49 -15.58 -33.69
N VAL A 470 4.90 -15.65 -34.95
CA VAL A 470 6.20 -15.13 -35.40
C VAL A 470 6.13 -13.61 -35.48
N LEU A 471 7.09 -12.93 -34.85
CA LEU A 471 7.19 -11.48 -34.84
C LEU A 471 8.33 -10.94 -35.71
N ALA A 472 9.42 -11.71 -35.84
CA ALA A 472 10.55 -11.40 -36.71
C ALA A 472 11.27 -12.67 -37.16
N SER A 473 11.98 -12.56 -38.29
CA SER A 473 12.82 -13.60 -38.85
C SER A 473 14.31 -13.22 -38.83
N HIS A 474 15.17 -14.19 -39.15
CA HIS A 474 16.62 -14.01 -39.13
C HIS A 474 17.10 -12.86 -40.01
N LYS A 475 16.50 -12.64 -41.18
CA LYS A 475 16.82 -11.50 -42.06
C LYS A 475 16.51 -10.14 -41.44
N ASP A 476 15.54 -10.09 -40.53
CA ASP A 476 15.05 -8.84 -39.95
C ASP A 476 15.95 -8.38 -38.78
N THR A 477 16.47 -9.34 -38.01
CA THR A 477 17.09 -9.07 -36.70
C THR A 477 18.42 -9.79 -36.47
N GLY A 478 18.69 -10.89 -37.17
CA GLY A 478 19.84 -11.75 -36.93
C GLY A 478 19.84 -12.37 -35.52
N SER A 479 21.03 -12.59 -34.96
CA SER A 479 21.22 -13.04 -33.58
C SER A 479 20.82 -11.98 -32.56
N VAL A 480 19.75 -12.24 -31.81
CA VAL A 480 19.20 -11.35 -30.76
C VAL A 480 18.95 -12.07 -29.43
N HIS A 481 19.12 -11.35 -28.31
CA HIS A 481 18.94 -11.90 -26.96
C HIS A 481 18.05 -11.07 -26.05
N GLY A 482 18.41 -9.82 -25.73
CA GLY A 482 17.66 -9.00 -24.79
C GLY A 482 16.31 -8.58 -25.39
N ILE A 483 15.26 -8.58 -24.57
CA ILE A 483 13.88 -8.31 -25.01
C ILE A 483 13.19 -7.39 -24.01
N ALA A 484 12.51 -6.36 -24.50
CA ALA A 484 11.67 -5.49 -23.68
C ALA A 484 10.32 -5.22 -24.35
N PHE A 485 9.29 -5.05 -23.54
CA PHE A 485 7.93 -4.72 -23.98
C PHE A 485 7.56 -3.33 -23.44
N ASN A 486 7.08 -2.45 -24.32
CA ASN A 486 6.48 -1.18 -23.94
C ASN A 486 4.97 -1.39 -23.74
N PRO A 487 4.46 -1.34 -22.50
CA PRO A 487 3.04 -1.49 -22.25
C PRO A 487 2.23 -0.35 -22.87
N GLU A 488 2.75 0.89 -22.91
CA GLU A 488 1.95 2.06 -23.30
C GLU A 488 1.35 1.99 -24.71
N ASN A 489 2.06 1.37 -25.65
CA ASN A 489 1.65 1.29 -27.05
C ASN A 489 1.83 -0.10 -27.67
N GLY A 490 2.30 -1.07 -26.89
CA GLY A 490 2.52 -2.44 -27.34
C GLY A 490 3.79 -2.67 -28.16
N ASP A 491 4.67 -1.67 -28.29
CA ASP A 491 5.96 -1.80 -28.99
C ASP A 491 6.86 -2.83 -28.30
N LYS A 492 7.64 -3.55 -29.11
CA LYS A 492 8.57 -4.58 -28.61
C LYS A 492 9.98 -4.24 -29.10
N PHE A 493 10.97 -4.47 -28.26
CA PHE A 493 12.37 -4.18 -28.57
C PHE A 493 13.21 -5.43 -28.37
N VAL A 494 14.13 -5.68 -29.30
CA VAL A 494 15.13 -6.76 -29.17
C VAL A 494 16.53 -6.26 -29.46
N SER A 495 17.52 -6.74 -28.72
CA SER A 495 18.92 -6.33 -28.86
C SER A 495 19.78 -7.40 -29.52
N SER A 496 20.72 -6.97 -30.37
CA SER A 496 21.74 -7.83 -30.98
C SER A 496 22.54 -8.58 -29.91
N TYR A 497 22.94 -9.83 -30.19
CA TYR A 497 23.73 -10.66 -29.29
C TYR A 497 24.80 -11.45 -30.03
N HIS A 498 25.97 -11.59 -29.43
CA HIS A 498 27.09 -12.33 -30.01
C HIS A 498 27.00 -13.82 -29.69
N LYS A 499 26.65 -14.64 -30.69
CA LYS A 499 26.58 -16.10 -30.60
C LYS A 499 27.29 -16.72 -31.80
N THR A 500 28.13 -17.72 -31.56
CA THR A 500 28.76 -18.45 -32.69
C THR A 500 27.71 -19.20 -33.50
N ASN A 501 27.98 -19.32 -34.80
CA ASN A 501 27.16 -19.91 -35.84
C ASN A 501 25.87 -19.14 -36.15
N SER A 502 25.70 -17.92 -35.63
CA SER A 502 24.56 -17.02 -35.92
C SER A 502 25.09 -15.59 -36.06
N ASP A 503 24.94 -14.98 -37.24
CA ASP A 503 25.45 -13.64 -37.48
C ASP A 503 24.55 -12.52 -36.92
N PHE A 504 25.12 -11.32 -36.83
CA PHE A 504 24.33 -10.14 -36.53
C PHE A 504 23.39 -9.82 -37.68
N GLY A 505 22.25 -9.20 -37.37
CA GLY A 505 21.31 -8.74 -38.38
C GLY A 505 21.79 -7.49 -39.13
N PRO A 506 20.91 -6.91 -39.97
CA PRO A 506 21.25 -5.81 -40.87
C PRO A 506 21.84 -4.56 -40.20
N ALA A 507 21.53 -4.32 -38.92
CA ALA A 507 21.99 -3.16 -38.16
C ALA A 507 23.30 -3.40 -37.39
N GLY A 508 23.82 -4.63 -37.39
CA GLY A 508 25.12 -4.96 -36.82
C GLY A 508 25.13 -5.28 -35.31
N SER A 509 26.33 -5.23 -34.73
CA SER A 509 26.66 -5.85 -33.43
C SER A 509 26.20 -5.10 -32.18
N CYS A 510 25.60 -3.93 -32.35
CA CYS A 510 25.36 -2.97 -31.26
C CYS A 510 23.99 -2.32 -31.44
N ALA A 511 23.04 -3.10 -31.96
CA ALA A 511 21.76 -2.62 -32.45
C ALA A 511 20.60 -3.03 -31.54
N ILE A 512 19.61 -2.15 -31.43
CA ILE A 512 18.28 -2.44 -30.90
C ILE A 512 17.29 -2.30 -32.04
N TYR A 513 16.50 -3.35 -32.26
CA TYR A 513 15.41 -3.37 -33.22
C TYR A 513 14.10 -3.09 -32.50
N LYS A 514 13.23 -2.31 -33.15
CA LYS A 514 11.86 -2.02 -32.71
C LYS A 514 10.88 -2.76 -33.61
N LEU A 515 9.97 -3.52 -33.00
CA LEU A 515 8.88 -4.23 -33.64
C LEU A 515 7.57 -3.55 -33.24
N SER A 516 6.91 -2.90 -34.20
CA SER A 516 5.71 -2.10 -33.99
C SER A 516 4.69 -2.38 -35.08
N SER A 517 3.51 -2.88 -34.72
CA SER A 517 2.42 -3.16 -35.66
C SER A 517 2.84 -3.97 -36.90
N GLY A 518 3.74 -4.96 -36.72
CA GLY A 518 4.26 -5.80 -37.81
C GLY A 518 5.38 -5.18 -38.64
N ILE A 519 5.79 -3.95 -38.34
CA ILE A 519 6.92 -3.26 -38.97
C ILE A 519 8.15 -3.39 -38.06
N ILE A 520 9.29 -3.74 -38.65
CA ILE A 520 10.57 -3.89 -37.96
C ILE A 520 11.50 -2.76 -38.43
N THR A 521 12.05 -2.02 -37.48
CA THR A 521 12.98 -0.90 -37.74
C THR A 521 14.16 -0.95 -36.78
N THR A 522 15.28 -0.34 -37.16
CA THR A 522 16.39 -0.10 -36.23
C THR A 522 16.03 1.08 -35.34
N HIS A 523 15.92 0.85 -34.03
CA HIS A 523 15.74 1.92 -33.05
C HIS A 523 17.03 2.70 -32.84
N VAL A 524 18.14 1.98 -32.69
CA VAL A 524 19.49 2.55 -32.55
C VAL A 524 20.56 1.51 -32.89
N ASN A 525 21.70 1.97 -33.39
CA ASN A 525 22.96 1.23 -33.40
C ASN A 525 24.02 2.07 -32.68
N PHE A 526 24.49 1.64 -31.50
CA PHE A 526 25.38 2.48 -30.71
C PHE A 526 26.80 2.58 -31.28
N ASN A 527 27.18 1.72 -32.24
CA ASN A 527 28.41 1.93 -33.01
C ASN A 527 28.35 3.20 -33.86
N ASP A 528 27.15 3.60 -34.30
CA ASP A 528 26.97 4.84 -35.07
C ASP A 528 26.90 6.06 -34.15
N VAL A 529 26.43 5.87 -32.91
CA VAL A 529 26.26 6.94 -31.90
C VAL A 529 27.57 7.28 -31.18
N PHE A 530 28.31 6.26 -30.72
CA PHE A 530 29.49 6.43 -29.87
C PHE A 530 30.81 6.03 -30.54
N GLY A 531 30.75 5.68 -31.82
CA GLY A 531 31.92 5.32 -32.63
C GLY A 531 32.03 3.83 -32.90
N LYS A 532 32.75 3.50 -33.98
CA LYS A 532 32.95 2.12 -34.42
C LYS A 532 33.47 1.27 -33.25
N SER A 533 32.97 0.04 -33.16
CA SER A 533 33.41 -0.95 -32.17
C SER A 533 33.00 -0.67 -30.73
N TYR A 534 32.04 0.21 -30.49
CA TYR A 534 31.56 0.57 -29.16
C TYR A 534 31.14 -0.63 -28.30
N CYS A 535 30.33 -1.53 -28.86
CA CYS A 535 29.95 -2.79 -28.20
C CYS A 535 30.93 -3.95 -28.47
N GLY A 536 32.12 -3.71 -28.99
CA GLY A 536 33.07 -4.74 -29.44
C GLY A 536 33.24 -4.72 -30.96
N GLY A 537 34.49 -4.55 -31.41
CA GLY A 537 34.85 -4.21 -32.80
C GLY A 537 34.82 -5.32 -33.83
N TYR A 538 34.08 -6.39 -33.57
CA TYR A 538 34.06 -7.55 -34.43
C TYR A 538 32.84 -7.54 -35.35
N ALA A 539 33.08 -7.53 -36.66
CA ALA A 539 32.04 -7.82 -37.64
C ALA A 539 31.82 -9.34 -37.66
N HIS A 540 30.70 -9.80 -37.13
CA HIS A 540 30.38 -11.22 -37.00
C HIS A 540 29.60 -11.71 -38.22
N PHE A 541 30.31 -12.03 -39.29
CA PHE A 541 29.76 -12.76 -40.44
C PHE A 541 29.94 -14.26 -40.23
N PHE A 542 28.94 -15.05 -40.62
CA PHE A 542 29.00 -16.50 -40.49
C PHE A 542 30.23 -17.08 -41.20
N ASP A 543 31.14 -17.72 -40.45
CA ASP A 543 32.32 -18.43 -40.98
C ASP A 543 32.61 -19.76 -40.25
N PHE A 544 33.34 -20.66 -40.90
CA PHE A 544 33.60 -22.01 -40.35
C PHE A 544 34.64 -22.06 -39.23
N ARG A 545 35.28 -20.93 -38.88
CA ARG A 545 36.35 -20.81 -37.86
C ARG A 545 35.89 -20.06 -36.62
N GLU A 546 34.60 -19.74 -36.52
CA GLU A 546 34.01 -18.92 -35.46
C GLU A 546 34.36 -19.39 -34.04
N THR A 547 34.58 -20.68 -33.81
CA THR A 547 35.01 -21.16 -32.48
C THR A 547 36.34 -20.54 -32.05
N SER A 548 37.26 -20.28 -32.98
CA SER A 548 38.58 -19.70 -32.70
C SER A 548 38.61 -18.17 -32.74
N THR A 549 37.70 -17.54 -33.48
CA THR A 549 37.69 -16.08 -33.72
C THR A 549 36.57 -15.36 -32.97
N ALA A 550 35.36 -15.93 -32.97
CA ALA A 550 34.16 -15.36 -32.36
C ALA A 550 33.85 -15.94 -30.98
N GLY A 551 34.20 -17.20 -30.71
CA GLY A 551 34.02 -17.88 -29.42
C GLY A 551 34.56 -17.10 -28.21
N PRO A 552 35.76 -16.50 -28.28
CA PRO A 552 36.30 -15.68 -27.19
C PRO A 552 35.46 -14.44 -26.84
N LEU A 553 34.61 -13.94 -27.77
CA LEU A 553 33.81 -12.74 -27.61
C LEU A 553 32.41 -12.99 -27.03
N VAL A 554 31.96 -14.25 -26.97
CA VAL A 554 30.69 -14.63 -26.35
C VAL A 554 30.68 -14.17 -24.88
N GLY A 555 29.66 -13.40 -24.50
CA GLY A 555 29.54 -12.80 -23.17
C GLY A 555 30.44 -11.57 -22.93
N LYS A 556 31.20 -11.11 -23.93
CA LYS A 556 32.14 -9.97 -23.84
C LYS A 556 31.96 -8.91 -24.92
N ALA A 557 31.08 -9.15 -25.88
CA ALA A 557 30.78 -8.23 -26.97
C ALA A 557 29.27 -8.24 -27.23
N SER A 558 28.79 -7.19 -27.91
CA SER A 558 27.39 -6.91 -28.15
C SER A 558 26.61 -6.56 -26.87
N LEU A 559 25.29 -6.71 -26.92
CA LEU A 559 24.37 -6.33 -25.86
C LEU A 559 23.91 -7.55 -25.07
N GLY A 560 23.59 -7.34 -23.78
CA GLY A 560 23.07 -8.37 -22.88
C GLY A 560 21.55 -8.31 -22.75
N GLN A 561 21.06 -8.49 -21.53
CA GLN A 561 19.65 -8.32 -21.21
C GLN A 561 19.20 -6.86 -21.41
N MET A 562 17.90 -6.67 -21.61
CA MET A 562 17.25 -5.38 -21.72
C MET A 562 15.94 -5.38 -20.93
N THR A 563 15.58 -4.24 -20.33
CA THR A 563 14.29 -4.02 -19.67
C THR A 563 13.72 -2.65 -20.03
N TYR A 564 12.40 -2.51 -19.95
CA TYR A 564 11.70 -1.23 -20.09
C TYR A 564 11.41 -0.64 -18.70
N SER A 565 11.48 0.69 -18.58
CA SER A 565 10.93 1.48 -17.47
C SER A 565 10.85 2.95 -17.85
N ASP A 566 9.80 3.65 -17.43
CA ASP A 566 9.67 5.10 -17.54
C ASP A 566 9.97 5.64 -18.95
N LYS A 567 9.37 5.02 -19.99
CA LYS A 567 9.57 5.42 -21.40
C LYS A 567 11.03 5.32 -21.87
N LYS A 568 11.82 4.46 -21.24
CA LYS A 568 13.22 4.21 -21.57
C LYS A 568 13.52 2.71 -21.58
N LEU A 569 14.52 2.32 -22.36
CA LEU A 569 15.12 0.99 -22.30
C LEU A 569 16.40 1.07 -21.47
N TYR A 570 16.61 0.07 -20.63
CA TYR A 570 17.85 -0.15 -19.90
C TYR A 570 18.47 -1.41 -20.48
N VAL A 571 19.61 -1.28 -21.12
CA VAL A 571 20.27 -2.40 -21.82
C VAL A 571 21.72 -2.53 -21.36
N THR A 572 22.17 -3.76 -21.17
CA THR A 572 23.55 -4.04 -20.80
C THR A 572 24.46 -3.99 -22.03
N ASN A 573 25.56 -3.26 -21.97
CA ASN A 573 26.66 -3.33 -22.94
C ASN A 573 27.77 -4.24 -22.42
N LEU A 574 27.88 -5.44 -22.99
CA LEU A 574 28.81 -6.49 -22.55
C LEU A 574 30.28 -6.10 -22.82
N GLY A 575 30.53 -5.29 -23.86
CA GLY A 575 31.89 -4.88 -24.25
C GLY A 575 32.52 -3.81 -23.36
N LYS A 576 31.72 -3.14 -22.53
CA LYS A 576 32.17 -2.04 -21.67
C LYS A 576 31.84 -2.24 -20.20
N ASN A 577 31.06 -3.26 -19.85
CA ASN A 577 30.48 -3.44 -18.52
C ASN A 577 29.74 -2.18 -18.04
N GLU A 578 28.79 -1.71 -18.83
CA GLU A 578 27.94 -0.55 -18.50
C GLU A 578 26.47 -0.82 -18.84
N ILE A 579 25.59 -0.02 -18.24
CA ILE A 579 24.17 0.04 -18.59
C ILE A 579 23.96 1.27 -19.47
N LEU A 580 23.27 1.10 -20.59
CA LEU A 580 22.80 2.17 -21.45
C LEU A 580 21.33 2.44 -21.16
N VAL A 581 20.99 3.70 -20.90
CA VAL A 581 19.61 4.16 -20.70
C VAL A 581 19.18 4.93 -21.95
N VAL A 582 18.20 4.38 -22.66
CA VAL A 582 17.90 4.72 -24.06
C VAL A 582 16.47 5.26 -24.16
N PRO A 583 16.23 6.46 -24.69
CA PRO A 583 14.88 6.96 -24.92
C PRO A 583 14.19 6.19 -26.05
N ILE A 584 12.86 6.01 -25.97
CA ILE A 584 12.09 5.31 -27.03
C ILE A 584 11.20 6.23 -27.87
N TYR A 585 10.89 7.43 -27.38
CA TYR A 585 10.06 8.42 -28.09
C TYR A 585 10.89 9.52 -28.76
N GLN A 586 12.21 9.42 -28.68
CA GLN A 586 13.16 10.32 -29.33
C GLN A 586 14.25 9.46 -29.97
N GLN A 587 14.81 9.92 -31.08
CA GLN A 587 15.94 9.25 -31.72
C GLN A 587 17.17 9.26 -30.78
N PRO A 588 17.71 8.08 -30.40
CA PRO A 588 18.88 8.00 -29.54
C PRO A 588 20.13 8.63 -30.17
N ASN A 589 20.88 9.40 -29.39
CA ASN A 589 22.11 10.08 -29.78
C ASN A 589 23.05 10.22 -28.56
N SER A 590 24.24 10.78 -28.78
CA SER A 590 25.31 10.85 -27.76
C SER A 590 24.98 11.73 -26.55
N THR A 591 23.94 12.56 -26.63
CA THR A 591 23.53 13.49 -25.56
C THR A 591 22.32 13.00 -24.76
N ASN A 592 21.46 12.18 -25.35
CA ASN A 592 20.23 11.70 -24.70
C ASN A 592 20.27 10.22 -24.27
N VAL A 593 21.34 9.48 -24.64
CA VAL A 593 21.62 8.15 -24.11
C VAL A 593 22.55 8.29 -22.91
N GLU A 594 22.04 7.96 -21.72
CA GLU A 594 22.84 7.93 -20.50
C GLU A 594 23.63 6.62 -20.41
N ARG A 595 24.84 6.71 -19.88
CA ARG A 595 25.76 5.58 -19.71
C ARG A 595 26.15 5.46 -18.26
N ILE A 596 25.93 4.29 -17.68
CA ILE A 596 26.17 4.00 -16.27
C ILE A 596 27.20 2.87 -16.20
N PRO A 597 28.51 3.17 -16.02
CA PRO A 597 29.53 2.15 -15.83
C PRO A 597 29.24 1.31 -14.60
N VAL A 598 29.29 -0.01 -14.73
CA VAL A 598 29.08 -0.93 -13.60
C VAL A 598 30.45 -1.33 -13.06
N PRO A 599 30.79 -0.96 -11.80
CA PRO A 599 32.12 -1.20 -11.26
C PRO A 599 32.37 -2.70 -11.05
N ASN A 600 33.63 -3.10 -11.17
CA ASN A 600 34.08 -4.42 -10.72
C ASN A 600 33.86 -4.54 -9.20
N PRO A 601 33.03 -5.48 -8.72
CA PRO A 601 32.64 -5.57 -7.31
C PRO A 601 33.66 -6.30 -6.42
N GLY A 602 34.80 -6.74 -6.97
CA GLY A 602 35.84 -7.46 -6.23
C GLY A 602 36.39 -8.70 -6.92
N CYS A 603 36.25 -8.80 -8.25
CA CYS A 603 36.96 -9.78 -9.07
C CYS A 603 38.46 -9.50 -9.07
N SER A 604 39.27 -10.56 -9.21
CA SER A 604 40.74 -10.48 -9.15
C SER A 604 41.36 -9.58 -10.23
N SER A 605 40.66 -9.39 -11.35
CA SER A 605 41.02 -8.47 -12.43
C SER A 605 39.76 -7.77 -12.94
N SER A 606 39.89 -6.54 -13.43
CA SER A 606 38.79 -5.83 -14.13
C SER A 606 38.31 -6.59 -15.37
N ASP A 607 39.21 -7.28 -16.05
CA ASP A 607 38.90 -8.05 -17.26
C ASP A 607 38.18 -9.39 -16.96
N ASP A 608 38.08 -9.76 -15.68
CA ASP A 608 37.41 -10.96 -15.19
C ASP A 608 35.92 -10.70 -14.87
N TRP A 609 35.52 -9.43 -14.81
CA TRP A 609 34.15 -9.03 -14.51
C TRP A 609 33.33 -8.96 -15.80
N HIS A 610 32.23 -9.69 -15.84
CA HIS A 610 31.28 -9.66 -16.97
C HIS A 610 29.85 -9.54 -16.46
N ILE A 611 29.26 -8.37 -16.67
CA ILE A 611 27.83 -8.15 -16.42
C ILE A 611 26.99 -8.68 -17.57
N PHE A 612 25.71 -8.94 -17.30
CA PHE A 612 24.78 -9.34 -18.35
C PHE A 612 23.33 -8.97 -18.00
N PRO A 613 22.74 -9.40 -16.87
CA PRO A 613 21.34 -9.12 -16.57
C PRO A 613 21.11 -7.67 -16.15
N ILE A 614 19.89 -7.20 -16.38
CA ILE A 614 19.41 -5.88 -15.96
C ILE A 614 17.91 -5.96 -15.73
N THR A 615 17.44 -5.45 -14.60
CA THR A 615 16.02 -5.33 -14.29
C THR A 615 15.74 -4.07 -13.48
N ILE A 616 14.53 -3.54 -13.56
CA ILE A 616 14.05 -2.47 -12.70
C ILE A 616 13.08 -3.07 -11.69
N TYR A 617 13.36 -2.89 -10.41
CA TYR A 617 12.50 -3.35 -9.33
C TYR A 617 12.31 -2.25 -8.30
N GLN A 618 11.05 -1.92 -8.01
CA GLN A 618 10.67 -0.82 -7.12
C GLN A 618 11.35 0.53 -7.49
N GLY A 619 11.41 0.83 -8.79
CA GLY A 619 12.04 2.05 -9.32
C GLY A 619 13.58 2.05 -9.35
N GLU A 620 14.21 1.04 -8.74
CA GLU A 620 15.66 0.94 -8.63
C GLU A 620 16.23 -0.01 -9.69
N ILE A 621 17.46 0.26 -10.13
CA ILE A 621 18.15 -0.56 -11.13
C ILE A 621 18.90 -1.69 -10.42
N TYR A 622 18.65 -2.93 -10.82
CA TYR A 622 19.42 -4.09 -10.40
C TYR A 622 20.13 -4.71 -11.59
N THR A 623 21.41 -4.98 -11.44
CA THR A 623 22.24 -5.67 -12.44
C THR A 623 23.10 -6.71 -11.75
N GLY A 624 23.78 -7.55 -12.52
CA GLY A 624 24.65 -8.56 -11.96
C GLY A 624 25.61 -9.09 -12.99
N GLY A 625 26.50 -9.97 -12.55
CA GLY A 625 27.53 -10.54 -13.38
C GLY A 625 28.30 -11.64 -12.69
N VAL A 626 29.29 -12.17 -13.41
CA VAL A 626 30.21 -13.19 -12.92
C VAL A 626 31.64 -12.65 -12.89
N CYS A 627 32.39 -13.00 -11.85
CA CYS A 627 33.84 -13.07 -11.97
C CYS A 627 34.15 -14.40 -12.66
N SER A 628 34.68 -14.35 -13.88
CA SER A 628 34.80 -15.50 -14.76
C SER A 628 35.95 -16.45 -14.43
N GLY A 629 36.91 -16.04 -13.61
CA GLY A 629 38.12 -16.82 -13.33
C GLY A 629 39.03 -17.01 -14.56
N GLU A 630 38.84 -16.26 -15.64
CA GLU A 630 39.72 -16.32 -16.82
C GLU A 630 41.09 -15.69 -16.54
N LYS A 631 41.10 -14.62 -15.74
CA LYS A 631 42.31 -13.90 -15.33
C LYS A 631 42.58 -13.99 -13.82
N GLY A 632 41.85 -14.85 -13.12
CA GLY A 632 41.97 -15.11 -11.68
C GLY A 632 41.50 -16.52 -11.31
N SER A 633 41.45 -16.85 -10.01
CA SER A 633 41.01 -18.18 -9.54
C SER A 633 39.58 -18.21 -8.99
N ARG A 634 38.89 -17.07 -8.91
CA ARG A 634 37.61 -16.94 -8.21
C ARG A 634 36.43 -16.89 -9.18
N LEU A 635 35.72 -18.01 -9.28
CA LEU A 635 34.44 -18.11 -9.98
C LEU A 635 33.28 -17.77 -9.03
N SER A 636 32.61 -16.64 -9.26
CA SER A 636 31.55 -16.14 -8.36
C SER A 636 30.53 -15.24 -9.04
N THR A 637 29.36 -15.12 -8.43
CA THR A 637 28.30 -14.18 -8.86
C THR A 637 28.20 -12.99 -7.91
N TYR A 638 27.93 -11.81 -8.48
CA TYR A 638 27.51 -10.63 -7.74
C TYR A 638 26.24 -10.05 -8.34
N ILE A 639 25.34 -9.58 -7.47
CA ILE A 639 24.18 -8.76 -7.83
C ILE A 639 24.33 -7.39 -7.17
N LEU A 640 24.15 -6.35 -7.97
CA LEU A 640 24.36 -4.96 -7.60
C LEU A 640 23.07 -4.18 -7.74
N LYS A 641 22.80 -3.31 -6.76
CA LYS A 641 21.73 -2.32 -6.79
C LYS A 641 22.33 -0.94 -7.04
N TYR A 642 21.81 -0.20 -8.00
CA TYR A 642 22.21 1.18 -8.29
C TYR A 642 21.33 2.16 -7.53
N ASN A 643 21.95 2.98 -6.69
CA ASN A 643 21.28 4.07 -6.00
C ASN A 643 21.35 5.33 -6.87
N ARG A 644 20.21 5.78 -7.40
CA ARG A 644 20.13 6.93 -8.31
C ARG A 644 20.54 8.26 -7.67
N ASN A 645 20.32 8.42 -6.36
CA ASN A 645 20.63 9.65 -5.63
C ASN A 645 22.14 9.85 -5.46
N THR A 646 22.83 8.77 -5.09
CA THR A 646 24.29 8.79 -4.85
C THR A 646 25.09 8.45 -6.10
N LYS A 647 24.42 7.98 -7.17
CA LYS A 647 25.04 7.45 -8.39
C LYS A 647 26.08 6.37 -8.12
N SER A 648 25.78 5.48 -7.17
CA SER A 648 26.69 4.43 -6.71
C SER A 648 26.03 3.05 -6.72
N PHE A 649 26.84 2.01 -6.85
CA PHE A 649 26.40 0.62 -6.75
C PHE A 649 26.73 0.05 -5.37
N ILE A 650 25.78 -0.71 -4.82
CA ILE A 650 26.01 -1.55 -3.64
C ILE A 650 25.80 -3.01 -4.00
N THR A 651 26.59 -3.91 -3.42
CA THR A 651 26.39 -5.35 -3.56
C THR A 651 25.27 -5.81 -2.65
N VAL A 652 24.26 -6.46 -3.23
CA VAL A 652 23.09 -6.99 -2.51
C VAL A 652 23.06 -8.52 -2.46
N LEU A 653 23.88 -9.19 -3.28
CA LEU A 653 24.12 -10.63 -3.22
C LEU A 653 25.55 -10.93 -3.69
N PHE A 654 26.22 -11.84 -2.99
CA PHE A 654 27.49 -12.43 -3.41
C PHE A 654 27.55 -13.90 -3.01
N TYR A 655 28.02 -14.77 -3.92
CA TYR A 655 28.36 -16.16 -3.59
C TYR A 655 29.31 -16.79 -4.62
N THR A 656 29.95 -17.91 -4.25
CA THR A 656 30.86 -18.67 -5.13
C THR A 656 30.13 -19.76 -5.91
N LEU A 657 30.50 -19.96 -7.18
CA LEU A 657 29.90 -20.98 -8.06
C LEU A 657 30.54 -22.38 -7.90
N GLY A 658 31.14 -22.66 -6.74
CA GLY A 658 31.89 -23.89 -6.44
C GLY A 658 31.07 -25.02 -5.82
N TYR A 659 29.73 -24.95 -5.82
CA TYR A 659 28.88 -26.01 -5.29
C TYR A 659 28.83 -27.23 -6.23
N ALA A 660 28.45 -28.38 -5.68
CA ALA A 660 28.33 -29.62 -6.43
C ALA A 660 27.23 -29.51 -7.50
N ARG A 661 27.57 -29.89 -8.73
CA ARG A 661 26.62 -29.99 -9.85
C ARG A 661 26.60 -31.41 -10.41
N GLY A 662 25.48 -31.80 -10.99
CA GLY A 662 25.24 -33.13 -11.53
C GLY A 662 25.91 -33.42 -12.90
N CYS A 663 25.16 -34.08 -13.76
CA CYS A 663 25.57 -34.48 -15.10
C CYS A 663 25.03 -33.48 -16.12
N ARG A 664 25.96 -32.91 -16.88
CA ARG A 664 25.66 -32.15 -18.10
C ARG A 664 24.95 -33.06 -19.10
N TYR A 665 25.48 -34.26 -19.29
CA TYR A 665 24.82 -35.35 -20.00
C TYR A 665 25.41 -36.71 -19.62
N LEU A 666 24.73 -37.80 -19.98
CA LEU A 666 25.31 -39.14 -20.02
C LEU A 666 25.94 -39.41 -21.38
N ASP A 667 27.21 -39.82 -21.41
CA ASP A 667 27.88 -40.23 -22.64
C ASP A 667 27.34 -41.57 -23.18
N THR A 668 27.87 -42.03 -24.32
CA THR A 668 27.44 -43.29 -24.96
C THR A 668 27.64 -44.54 -24.09
N TYR A 669 28.44 -44.45 -23.03
CA TYR A 669 28.69 -45.52 -22.07
C TYR A 669 27.93 -45.30 -20.75
N SER A 670 26.97 -44.37 -20.72
CA SER A 670 26.22 -43.96 -19.53
C SER A 670 27.09 -43.34 -18.42
N ASN A 671 28.28 -42.82 -18.75
CA ASN A 671 29.08 -42.07 -17.80
C ASN A 671 28.60 -40.62 -17.71
N CYS A 672 28.57 -40.11 -16.48
CA CYS A 672 28.24 -38.73 -16.20
C CYS A 672 29.34 -37.78 -16.69
N VAL A 673 29.04 -36.98 -17.72
CA VAL A 673 29.86 -35.83 -18.07
C VAL A 673 29.50 -34.70 -17.12
N SER A 674 30.49 -34.22 -16.36
CA SER A 674 30.27 -33.26 -15.27
C SER A 674 29.65 -31.93 -15.75
N SER A 675 28.68 -31.40 -15.00
CA SER A 675 28.15 -30.04 -15.18
C SER A 675 28.79 -28.99 -14.28
N VAL A 676 29.88 -29.30 -13.58
CA VAL A 676 30.57 -28.34 -12.69
C VAL A 676 31.01 -27.12 -13.47
N TRP A 677 30.71 -25.94 -12.92
CA TRP A 677 31.14 -24.67 -13.49
C TRP A 677 32.67 -24.56 -13.51
N ARG A 678 33.20 -24.15 -14.66
CA ARG A 678 34.62 -23.91 -14.89
C ARG A 678 34.86 -22.45 -15.21
N ASN A 679 36.11 -22.03 -15.00
CA ASN A 679 36.57 -20.72 -15.41
C ASN A 679 36.35 -20.51 -16.91
N TRP A 680 36.13 -19.27 -17.32
CA TRP A 680 35.90 -18.99 -18.72
C TRP A 680 37.13 -19.32 -19.56
N ALA A 681 36.90 -20.05 -20.64
CA ALA A 681 37.91 -20.49 -21.58
C ALA A 681 37.25 -20.75 -22.95
N ASN A 682 38.07 -20.80 -24.00
CA ASN A 682 37.58 -21.20 -25.32
C ASN A 682 37.57 -22.72 -25.47
N SER A 683 36.76 -23.39 -24.64
CA SER A 683 36.69 -24.86 -24.56
C SER A 683 35.27 -25.35 -24.25
N ASP A 684 35.00 -26.61 -24.59
CA ASP A 684 33.70 -27.26 -24.38
C ASP A 684 33.50 -27.74 -22.93
N VAL A 685 33.49 -26.79 -22.00
CA VAL A 685 33.23 -27.02 -20.57
C VAL A 685 32.17 -26.05 -20.04
N PRO A 686 31.32 -26.47 -19.08
CA PRO A 686 30.30 -25.61 -18.50
C PRO A 686 30.90 -24.33 -17.92
N GLN A 687 30.40 -23.18 -18.36
CA GLN A 687 30.89 -21.85 -17.97
C GLN A 687 29.70 -20.95 -17.65
N ALA A 688 29.60 -20.49 -16.41
CA ALA A 688 28.43 -19.73 -15.97
C ALA A 688 28.39 -18.33 -16.61
N MET A 689 27.25 -18.01 -17.23
CA MET A 689 26.82 -16.64 -17.52
C MET A 689 25.49 -16.44 -16.81
N LEU A 690 25.46 -15.58 -15.79
CA LEU A 690 24.19 -15.10 -15.24
C LEU A 690 23.51 -14.31 -16.36
N SER A 691 22.40 -14.77 -16.91
CA SER A 691 21.78 -14.19 -18.11
C SER A 691 20.59 -13.29 -17.78
N THR A 692 19.86 -13.62 -16.72
CA THR A 692 18.64 -12.92 -16.31
C THR A 692 18.55 -12.84 -14.79
N ILE A 693 18.10 -11.70 -14.28
CA ILE A 693 17.59 -11.57 -12.91
C ILE A 693 16.19 -10.98 -12.91
N ILE A 694 15.31 -11.53 -12.07
CA ILE A 694 13.94 -11.04 -11.87
C ILE A 694 13.56 -11.17 -10.39
N PHE A 695 12.46 -10.54 -10.02
CA PHE A 695 11.90 -10.64 -8.68
C PHE A 695 10.53 -11.32 -8.71
N ASP A 696 10.27 -12.20 -7.75
CA ASP A 696 8.94 -12.77 -7.55
C ASP A 696 7.98 -11.78 -6.87
N ALA A 697 6.74 -12.20 -6.57
CA ALA A 697 5.78 -11.34 -5.90
C ALA A 697 6.12 -11.01 -4.43
N ASN A 698 6.98 -11.81 -3.78
CA ASN A 698 7.43 -11.60 -2.40
C ASN A 698 8.76 -10.83 -2.34
N GLY A 699 9.30 -10.43 -3.49
CA GLY A 699 10.57 -9.72 -3.60
C GLY A 699 11.79 -10.62 -3.48
N HIS A 700 11.66 -11.94 -3.59
CA HIS A 700 12.80 -12.85 -3.72
C HIS A 700 13.42 -12.72 -5.11
N LEU A 701 14.73 -12.83 -5.16
CA LEU A 701 15.49 -12.72 -6.39
C LEU A 701 15.57 -14.09 -7.07
N ILE A 702 15.32 -14.13 -8.37
CA ILE A 702 15.47 -15.32 -9.20
C ILE A 702 16.54 -15.04 -10.24
N MET A 703 17.42 -16.01 -10.46
CA MET A 703 18.60 -15.91 -11.29
C MET A 703 18.62 -17.05 -12.30
N ALA A 704 18.70 -16.74 -13.60
CA ALA A 704 18.92 -17.73 -14.64
C ALA A 704 20.37 -17.71 -15.11
N TYR A 705 20.94 -18.89 -15.31
CA TYR A 705 22.31 -19.09 -15.76
C TYR A 705 22.32 -19.82 -17.11
N LYS A 706 22.87 -19.15 -18.13
CA LYS A 706 23.28 -19.82 -19.37
C LYS A 706 24.66 -20.44 -19.20
N ASP A 707 24.86 -21.59 -19.82
CA ASP A 707 26.19 -22.15 -20.02
C ASP A 707 26.80 -21.55 -21.29
N ARG A 708 27.83 -20.72 -21.12
CA ARG A 708 28.56 -20.02 -22.18
C ARG A 708 29.04 -20.96 -23.28
N SER A 709 29.38 -22.20 -22.96
CA SER A 709 29.88 -23.16 -23.95
C SER A 709 28.85 -23.41 -25.06
N GLY A 710 27.55 -23.39 -24.74
CA GLY A 710 26.45 -23.51 -25.71
C GLY A 710 26.37 -22.36 -26.72
N ASP A 711 26.90 -21.19 -26.37
CA ASP A 711 26.99 -20.04 -27.27
C ASP A 711 28.33 -20.00 -28.04
N ILE A 712 29.32 -20.83 -27.66
CA ILE A 712 30.63 -20.96 -28.34
C ILE A 712 30.68 -22.09 -29.38
N SER A 713 30.13 -23.27 -29.07
CA SER A 713 30.03 -24.43 -30.00
C SER A 713 29.68 -25.77 -29.34
N ALA A 714 29.57 -25.84 -28.02
CA ALA A 714 29.19 -27.05 -27.30
C ALA A 714 27.92 -27.69 -27.87
N LEU A 715 27.88 -29.02 -27.99
CA LEU A 715 26.68 -29.75 -28.45
C LEU A 715 25.54 -29.76 -27.43
N VAL A 716 25.84 -29.63 -26.14
CA VAL A 716 24.87 -29.72 -25.04
C VAL A 716 25.18 -28.69 -23.97
N SER A 717 24.31 -27.75 -23.64
CA SER A 717 24.53 -26.83 -22.51
C SER A 717 24.10 -27.43 -21.17
N SER A 718 24.59 -26.86 -20.05
CA SER A 718 24.07 -27.12 -18.71
C SER A 718 23.65 -25.82 -18.00
N PRO A 719 22.48 -25.26 -18.35
CA PRO A 719 21.93 -24.08 -17.70
C PRO A 719 21.53 -24.33 -16.23
N GLU A 720 21.06 -23.29 -15.54
CA GLU A 720 20.47 -23.42 -14.20
C GLU A 720 19.50 -22.28 -13.91
N ILE A 721 18.55 -22.50 -13.02
CA ILE A 721 17.77 -21.44 -12.38
C ILE A 721 17.92 -21.57 -10.86
N LEU A 722 18.17 -20.45 -10.20
CA LEU A 722 18.35 -20.36 -8.76
C LEU A 722 17.47 -19.29 -8.14
N MET A 723 17.22 -19.40 -6.84
CA MET A 723 16.56 -18.38 -6.02
C MET A 723 17.49 -17.84 -4.92
N ALA A 724 17.33 -16.57 -4.58
CA ALA A 724 17.90 -15.96 -3.38
C ALA A 724 16.83 -15.19 -2.61
N CYS A 725 16.73 -15.44 -1.31
CA CYS A 725 15.69 -14.90 -0.47
C CYS A 725 16.10 -13.55 0.11
N LEU A 726 15.12 -12.64 0.12
CA LEU A 726 15.26 -11.35 0.78
C LEU A 726 15.30 -11.56 2.30
N GLY A 727 16.39 -11.18 2.94
CA GLY A 727 16.54 -11.15 4.38
C GLY A 727 15.90 -9.90 5.00
N THR A 728 15.73 -9.93 6.32
CA THR A 728 15.21 -8.79 7.10
C THR A 728 16.15 -7.59 7.12
N ASP A 729 17.41 -7.79 6.74
CA ASP A 729 18.45 -6.78 6.59
C ASP A 729 18.44 -6.11 5.21
N GLY A 730 17.56 -6.51 4.31
CA GLY A 730 17.47 -6.00 2.94
C GLY A 730 18.51 -6.58 1.97
N LEU A 731 19.28 -7.60 2.37
CA LEU A 731 20.20 -8.34 1.51
C LEU A 731 19.58 -9.64 1.02
N PHE A 732 20.16 -10.21 -0.04
CA PHE A 732 19.72 -11.49 -0.59
C PHE A 732 20.63 -12.62 -0.15
N TYR A 733 20.03 -13.78 0.13
CA TYR A 733 20.71 -14.99 0.55
C TYR A 733 20.39 -16.12 -0.42
N LEU A 734 21.43 -16.68 -1.05
CA LEU A 734 21.26 -17.80 -1.98
C LEU A 734 20.55 -18.97 -1.29
N GLU A 735 19.67 -19.62 -2.03
CA GLU A 735 19.11 -20.90 -1.63
C GLU A 735 20.17 -21.92 -1.18
N SER A 736 19.79 -22.84 -0.30
CA SER A 736 20.67 -23.90 0.18
C SER A 736 19.88 -25.14 0.57
N GLY A 737 20.29 -26.31 0.05
CA GLY A 737 19.58 -27.57 0.28
C GLY A 737 18.15 -27.55 -0.27
N GLY A 738 17.93 -26.79 -1.35
CA GLY A 738 16.62 -26.53 -1.96
C GLY A 738 15.67 -25.70 -1.11
N LYS A 739 16.19 -24.91 -0.18
CA LYS A 739 15.39 -24.00 0.67
C LYS A 739 15.80 -22.56 0.46
N CYS A 740 14.83 -21.67 0.55
CA CYS A 740 15.01 -20.24 0.49
C CYS A 740 14.17 -19.62 1.61
N GLY A 741 14.81 -19.15 2.68
CA GLY A 741 14.10 -18.72 3.89
C GLY A 741 13.26 -19.86 4.48
N SER A 742 11.96 -19.64 4.66
CA SER A 742 11.00 -20.68 5.09
C SER A 742 10.45 -21.53 3.94
N LEU A 743 10.71 -21.15 2.68
CA LEU A 743 10.23 -21.87 1.52
C LEU A 743 11.06 -23.15 1.29
N VAL A 744 10.38 -24.22 0.92
CA VAL A 744 10.99 -25.50 0.53
C VAL A 744 10.64 -25.77 -0.93
N GLY A 745 11.67 -25.91 -1.75
CA GLY A 745 11.55 -26.12 -3.18
C GLY A 745 11.42 -27.59 -3.58
N ALA A 746 10.78 -27.83 -4.71
CA ALA A 746 10.58 -29.14 -5.30
C ALA A 746 11.90 -29.84 -5.70
N GLY A 747 12.97 -29.07 -5.92
CA GLY A 747 14.29 -29.60 -6.24
C GLY A 747 15.09 -30.13 -5.03
N ALA A 748 14.60 -29.99 -3.79
CA ALA A 748 15.40 -30.20 -2.57
C ALA A 748 15.94 -31.63 -2.39
N ASP A 749 15.21 -32.61 -2.92
CA ASP A 749 15.58 -34.03 -2.86
C ASP A 749 16.00 -34.62 -4.21
N GLN A 750 16.15 -33.78 -5.24
CA GLN A 750 16.60 -34.24 -6.55
C GLN A 750 18.01 -34.80 -6.51
N ARG A 751 18.18 -35.94 -7.18
CA ARG A 751 19.47 -36.62 -7.35
C ARG A 751 19.88 -36.57 -8.80
N SER A 752 21.16 -36.39 -9.04
CA SER A 752 21.76 -36.38 -10.36
C SER A 752 21.58 -37.75 -11.03
N LEU A 753 21.73 -37.84 -12.34
CA LEU A 753 21.88 -39.11 -13.06
C LEU A 753 23.05 -39.95 -12.51
N SER A 754 24.02 -39.34 -11.82
CA SER A 754 25.08 -40.03 -11.06
C SER A 754 24.64 -40.57 -9.68
N GLY A 755 23.41 -40.27 -9.23
CA GLY A 755 22.85 -40.66 -7.93
C GLY A 755 23.14 -39.70 -6.77
N ALA A 756 24.07 -38.76 -6.93
CA ALA A 756 24.41 -37.77 -5.90
C ALA A 756 23.40 -36.61 -5.83
N LYS A 757 23.19 -36.01 -4.65
CA LYS A 757 22.49 -34.73 -4.54
C LYS A 757 23.38 -33.60 -5.11
N TYR A 758 22.77 -32.57 -5.69
CA TYR A 758 23.46 -31.47 -6.37
C TYR A 758 22.71 -30.15 -6.18
N GLY A 759 23.36 -29.03 -6.53
CA GLY A 759 22.87 -27.68 -6.28
C GLY A 759 23.51 -27.03 -5.05
N PRO A 760 23.25 -25.74 -4.81
CA PRO A 760 23.70 -25.04 -3.61
C PRO A 760 23.30 -25.79 -2.32
N GLY A 761 24.25 -26.12 -1.45
CA GLY A 761 23.97 -26.91 -0.24
C GLY A 761 23.37 -28.30 -0.50
N PHE A 762 23.62 -28.88 -1.69
CA PHE A 762 23.11 -30.19 -2.11
C PHE A 762 21.59 -30.25 -2.31
N GLY A 763 20.97 -29.17 -2.80
CA GLY A 763 19.61 -29.20 -3.34
C GLY A 763 19.27 -27.92 -4.09
N ASN A 764 18.40 -28.01 -5.10
CA ASN A 764 17.87 -26.85 -5.81
C ASN A 764 16.45 -26.54 -5.33
N PHE A 765 16.03 -25.29 -5.45
CA PHE A 765 14.70 -24.85 -5.07
C PHE A 765 13.74 -25.22 -6.19
N PHE A 766 14.08 -24.82 -7.41
CA PHE A 766 13.33 -25.20 -8.59
C PHE A 766 13.62 -26.64 -9.00
N ASP A 767 12.58 -27.32 -9.48
CA ASP A 767 12.71 -28.57 -10.21
C ASP A 767 13.57 -28.34 -11.47
N THR A 768 14.66 -29.10 -11.64
CA THR A 768 15.50 -28.95 -12.84
C THR A 768 14.96 -29.64 -14.08
N HIS A 769 13.80 -30.32 -13.97
CA HIS A 769 13.17 -31.14 -14.99
C HIS A 769 14.18 -32.01 -15.74
N LYS A 770 15.00 -32.74 -14.96
CA LYS A 770 16.01 -33.63 -15.52
C LYS A 770 15.35 -34.67 -16.43
N THR A 771 16.02 -34.95 -17.55
CA THR A 771 15.64 -36.06 -18.43
C THR A 771 16.48 -37.29 -18.07
N ASN A 772 16.25 -38.41 -18.75
CA ASN A 772 17.09 -39.60 -18.62
C ASN A 772 18.53 -39.39 -19.16
N LEU A 773 18.81 -38.23 -19.77
CA LEU A 773 20.09 -37.90 -20.37
C LEU A 773 20.78 -36.68 -19.73
N HIS A 774 20.02 -35.74 -19.16
CA HIS A 774 20.52 -34.44 -18.69
C HIS A 774 19.95 -34.09 -17.31
N ASP A 775 20.77 -33.61 -16.37
CA ASP A 775 20.28 -33.09 -15.09
C ASP A 775 19.75 -31.66 -15.18
N TYR A 776 20.22 -30.90 -16.17
CA TYR A 776 19.99 -29.45 -16.28
C TYR A 776 19.46 -29.11 -17.67
N THR A 777 18.16 -28.87 -17.77
CA THR A 777 17.48 -28.58 -19.04
C THR A 777 16.79 -27.20 -19.04
N ASN A 778 16.90 -26.49 -17.92
CA ASN A 778 16.40 -25.15 -17.59
C ASN A 778 17.54 -24.29 -16.98
N ALA A 779 17.53 -22.96 -16.94
CA ALA A 779 16.81 -21.95 -17.69
C ALA A 779 17.84 -21.07 -18.43
N PHE A 780 17.58 -20.65 -19.69
CA PHE A 780 18.46 -19.69 -20.38
C PHE A 780 18.10 -18.23 -20.10
N GLY A 781 16.82 -17.95 -19.90
CA GLY A 781 16.28 -16.68 -19.45
C GLY A 781 15.04 -16.93 -18.62
N ALA A 782 14.61 -15.93 -17.85
CA ALA A 782 13.46 -16.05 -16.96
C ALA A 782 12.64 -14.77 -16.91
N VAL A 783 11.32 -14.89 -16.78
CA VAL A 783 10.42 -13.78 -16.53
C VAL A 783 9.34 -14.16 -15.53
N LYS A 784 8.79 -13.15 -14.86
CA LYS A 784 7.59 -13.30 -14.04
C LYS A 784 6.39 -13.67 -14.94
N GLY A 785 5.87 -14.87 -14.75
CA GLY A 785 4.69 -15.43 -15.41
C GLY A 785 3.36 -15.07 -14.79
N GLY A 786 3.40 -14.39 -13.65
CA GLY A 786 2.27 -13.96 -12.86
C GLY A 786 2.67 -13.83 -11.39
N ARG A 787 1.71 -13.70 -10.47
CA ARG A 787 2.01 -13.55 -9.03
C ARG A 787 2.90 -14.69 -8.49
N ASP A 788 2.48 -15.93 -8.75
CA ASP A 788 3.09 -17.12 -8.16
C ASP A 788 3.79 -17.99 -9.20
N MET A 789 4.21 -17.39 -10.32
CA MET A 789 4.68 -18.14 -11.48
C MET A 789 5.90 -17.51 -12.13
N ILE A 790 6.88 -18.36 -12.45
CA ILE A 790 8.09 -18.00 -13.20
C ILE A 790 8.09 -18.75 -14.51
N VAL A 791 8.42 -18.07 -15.60
CA VAL A 791 8.51 -18.66 -16.94
C VAL A 791 9.94 -18.61 -17.40
N THR A 792 10.44 -19.70 -17.97
CA THR A 792 11.83 -19.80 -18.41
C THR A 792 11.94 -20.40 -19.79
N THR A 793 12.98 -20.03 -20.53
CA THR A 793 13.43 -20.76 -21.72
C THR A 793 14.35 -21.92 -21.34
N GLY A 794 14.39 -22.98 -22.15
CA GLY A 794 15.28 -24.12 -21.96
C GLY A 794 15.19 -25.10 -23.12
N PHE A 795 15.55 -26.36 -22.92
CA PHE A 795 15.56 -27.39 -23.95
C PHE A 795 15.13 -28.75 -23.42
N ASP A 796 14.74 -29.71 -24.26
CA ASP A 796 14.38 -31.08 -23.86
C ASP A 796 13.27 -31.18 -22.79
N TYR A 797 12.06 -30.72 -23.11
CA TYR A 797 10.90 -30.88 -22.23
C TYR A 797 10.13 -32.18 -22.54
N TYR A 798 9.80 -32.40 -23.81
CA TYR A 798 9.17 -33.61 -24.32
C TYR A 798 10.16 -34.55 -25.02
N GLU A 799 11.09 -34.01 -25.81
CA GLU A 799 11.97 -34.79 -26.70
C GLU A 799 13.38 -34.20 -26.74
N ALA A 800 14.37 -35.01 -27.14
CA ALA A 800 15.75 -34.54 -27.27
C ALA A 800 15.88 -33.54 -28.44
N PHE A 801 16.77 -32.55 -28.27
CA PHE A 801 17.09 -31.49 -29.23
C PHE A 801 15.97 -30.48 -29.45
N GLU A 802 15.15 -30.31 -28.43
CA GLU A 802 13.99 -29.45 -28.42
C GLU A 802 14.31 -28.10 -27.79
N GLY A 803 13.84 -26.98 -28.35
CA GLY A 803 13.78 -25.70 -27.63
C GLY A 803 12.41 -25.56 -26.94
N SER A 804 12.37 -25.22 -25.66
CA SER A 804 11.13 -25.22 -24.88
C SER A 804 11.00 -24.03 -23.92
N ILE A 805 9.76 -23.73 -23.55
CA ILE A 805 9.39 -22.80 -22.48
C ILE A 805 8.78 -23.61 -21.33
N ARG A 806 9.07 -23.22 -20.09
CA ARG A 806 8.59 -23.88 -18.88
C ARG A 806 8.03 -22.89 -17.87
N TRP A 807 7.02 -23.31 -17.14
CA TRP A 807 6.38 -22.55 -16.07
C TRP A 807 6.64 -23.25 -14.75
N TYR A 808 7.04 -22.49 -13.74
CA TYR A 808 7.29 -22.95 -12.38
C TYR A 808 6.42 -22.20 -11.41
N ASN A 809 5.98 -22.88 -10.36
CA ASN A 809 5.41 -22.24 -9.19
C ASN A 809 6.53 -21.54 -8.41
N ALA A 810 6.39 -20.23 -8.19
CA ALA A 810 7.40 -19.42 -7.52
C ALA A 810 7.52 -19.74 -6.02
N SER A 811 6.44 -20.24 -5.39
CA SER A 811 6.40 -20.49 -3.94
C SER A 811 7.05 -21.81 -3.52
N ASN A 812 7.05 -22.81 -4.41
CA ASN A 812 7.59 -24.15 -4.10
C ASN A 812 8.50 -24.72 -5.18
N GLY A 813 8.81 -23.97 -6.24
CA GLY A 813 9.73 -24.38 -7.29
C GLY A 813 9.25 -25.53 -8.18
N SER A 814 8.04 -26.07 -8.01
CA SER A 814 7.54 -27.18 -8.84
C SER A 814 7.26 -26.69 -10.25
N MET A 815 7.68 -27.46 -11.26
CA MET A 815 7.30 -27.18 -12.64
C MET A 815 5.81 -27.48 -12.85
N LEU A 816 5.09 -26.53 -13.44
CA LEU A 816 3.65 -26.58 -13.67
C LEU A 816 3.31 -27.14 -15.05
N LYS A 817 4.03 -26.69 -16.08
CA LYS A 817 3.86 -27.09 -17.48
C LYS A 817 5.05 -26.68 -18.34
N GLY A 818 5.07 -27.16 -19.58
CA GLY A 818 5.99 -26.73 -20.61
C GLY A 818 5.39 -26.76 -22.01
N TYR A 819 6.04 -26.03 -22.91
CA TYR A 819 5.64 -25.87 -24.30
C TYR A 819 6.86 -25.98 -25.20
N SER A 820 6.77 -26.82 -26.22
CA SER A 820 7.80 -26.96 -27.23
C SER A 820 7.71 -25.86 -28.27
N LEU A 821 8.82 -25.20 -28.57
CA LEU A 821 8.89 -24.24 -29.69
C LEU A 821 9.34 -24.90 -30.98
N TYR A 822 10.41 -25.69 -30.93
CA TYR A 822 10.98 -26.35 -32.09
C TYR A 822 11.71 -27.64 -31.71
N ILE A 823 11.97 -28.48 -32.70
CA ILE A 823 12.89 -29.63 -32.58
C ILE A 823 13.96 -29.56 -33.68
N THR A 824 15.21 -29.83 -33.30
CA THR A 824 16.34 -29.87 -34.24
C THR A 824 16.54 -31.29 -34.76
N SER A 825 16.40 -31.50 -36.08
CA SER A 825 16.58 -32.81 -36.71
C SER A 825 18.03 -33.30 -36.65
N THR A 826 18.23 -34.55 -36.22
CA THR A 826 19.56 -35.21 -36.11
C THR A 826 19.82 -36.26 -37.19
N ASN A 827 18.91 -36.46 -38.15
CA ASN A 827 18.98 -37.52 -39.17
C ASN A 827 19.93 -37.19 -40.33
N GLY A 828 21.19 -36.86 -39.99
CA GLY A 828 22.39 -36.83 -40.83
C GLY A 828 22.21 -36.57 -42.32
N ARG A 829 22.26 -35.28 -42.73
CA ARG A 829 22.85 -34.73 -43.99
C ARG A 829 22.36 -33.32 -44.38
N ASN A 830 21.58 -32.63 -43.56
CA ASN A 830 21.27 -31.21 -43.77
C ASN A 830 21.37 -30.44 -42.45
N PRO A 831 22.06 -29.28 -42.38
CA PRO A 831 22.07 -28.49 -41.16
C PRO A 831 20.62 -28.07 -40.82
N SER A 832 20.21 -28.25 -39.57
CA SER A 832 18.94 -27.69 -39.09
C SER A 832 19.13 -26.20 -38.80
N PRO A 833 18.11 -25.34 -39.04
CA PRO A 833 18.20 -23.91 -38.75
C PRO A 833 18.35 -23.60 -37.26
N THR A 834 18.01 -24.53 -36.37
CA THR A 834 17.98 -24.30 -34.92
C THR A 834 19.19 -24.90 -34.20
N PHE A 835 19.39 -24.49 -32.95
CA PHE A 835 20.54 -24.87 -32.13
C PHE A 835 20.28 -26.05 -31.19
N GLY A 836 19.05 -26.56 -31.08
CA GLY A 836 18.72 -27.66 -30.16
C GLY A 836 19.19 -27.35 -28.74
N LYS A 837 20.07 -28.21 -28.21
CA LYS A 837 20.65 -28.12 -26.86
C LYS A 837 21.82 -27.14 -26.75
N GLN A 838 22.16 -26.42 -27.82
CA GLN A 838 23.28 -25.46 -27.86
C GLN A 838 22.77 -24.03 -27.57
N ASN A 839 22.07 -23.82 -26.44
CA ASN A 839 21.45 -22.53 -26.09
C ASN A 839 20.62 -21.92 -27.24
N GLY A 840 19.68 -22.67 -27.80
CA GLY A 840 18.96 -22.19 -28.99
C GLY A 840 17.87 -21.14 -28.74
N LEU A 841 17.54 -20.86 -27.48
CA LEU A 841 16.68 -19.75 -27.08
C LEU A 841 17.48 -18.71 -26.29
N GLY A 842 17.05 -17.45 -26.38
CA GLY A 842 17.58 -16.34 -25.61
C GLY A 842 16.73 -16.00 -24.38
N ASP A 843 16.58 -14.72 -24.11
CA ASP A 843 15.79 -14.22 -22.98
C ASP A 843 14.28 -14.38 -23.23
N ILE A 844 13.48 -14.07 -22.22
CA ILE A 844 12.02 -14.07 -22.30
C ILE A 844 11.46 -12.86 -21.54
N THR A 845 10.39 -12.26 -22.06
CA THR A 845 9.68 -11.16 -21.39
C THR A 845 8.17 -11.37 -21.40
N SER A 846 7.47 -10.72 -20.47
CA SER A 846 6.03 -10.80 -20.32
C SER A 846 5.35 -9.67 -21.08
N VAL A 847 4.26 -9.98 -21.75
CA VAL A 847 3.42 -9.01 -22.46
C VAL A 847 2.15 -8.82 -21.65
N TYR A 848 1.76 -7.56 -21.50
CA TYR A 848 0.52 -7.18 -20.82
C TYR A 848 -0.38 -6.42 -21.77
N ASP A 849 -1.64 -6.22 -21.39
CA ASP A 849 -2.49 -5.28 -22.10
C ASP A 849 -2.03 -3.85 -21.89
N ALA A 850 -2.25 -3.03 -22.92
CA ALA A 850 -1.55 -1.76 -23.06
C ALA A 850 -1.96 -0.70 -22.02
N SER A 851 -3.05 -0.95 -21.30
CA SER A 851 -3.52 -0.11 -20.20
C SER A 851 -4.37 -0.93 -19.24
N LEU A 852 -4.13 -0.77 -17.93
CA LEU A 852 -5.23 -0.84 -16.98
C LEU A 852 -5.89 0.54 -17.01
N PRO A 853 -7.20 0.66 -17.25
CA PRO A 853 -7.87 1.95 -17.25
C PRO A 853 -7.74 2.62 -15.88
N GLN A 854 -7.31 3.88 -15.84
CA GLN A 854 -7.34 4.69 -14.63
C GLN A 854 -8.68 5.38 -14.54
N PHE A 855 -9.39 5.20 -13.43
CA PHE A 855 -10.64 5.89 -13.20
C PHE A 855 -10.46 6.98 -12.15
N ARG A 856 -10.84 8.20 -12.49
CA ARG A 856 -11.04 9.28 -11.53
C ARG A 856 -12.53 9.42 -11.29
N VAL A 857 -12.90 9.40 -10.01
CA VAL A 857 -14.28 9.53 -9.55
C VAL A 857 -14.43 10.88 -8.89
N GLY A 858 -15.46 11.61 -9.30
CA GLY A 858 -15.88 12.84 -8.66
C GLY A 858 -17.32 12.72 -8.16
N ARG A 859 -17.72 13.66 -7.31
CA ARG A 859 -19.11 13.79 -6.86
C ARG A 859 -19.56 15.24 -6.88
N LEU A 860 -20.80 15.45 -7.28
CA LEU A 860 -21.55 16.70 -7.13
C LEU A 860 -22.61 16.50 -6.05
N TRP A 861 -22.68 17.38 -5.05
CA TRP A 861 -23.65 17.27 -3.96
C TRP A 861 -24.20 18.61 -3.53
N VAL A 862 -25.37 18.56 -2.89
CA VAL A 862 -25.98 19.70 -2.23
C VAL A 862 -25.30 19.88 -0.87
N ASP A 863 -24.47 20.91 -0.77
CA ASP A 863 -23.74 21.28 0.44
C ASP A 863 -24.65 22.16 1.31
N ILE A 864 -25.49 21.50 2.11
CA ILE A 864 -26.62 22.14 2.81
C ILE A 864 -26.12 23.07 3.92
N ASN A 865 -25.00 22.71 4.54
CA ASN A 865 -24.43 23.43 5.68
C ASN A 865 -23.29 24.38 5.26
N ALA A 866 -22.92 24.41 3.98
CA ALA A 866 -21.87 25.22 3.39
C ALA A 866 -20.47 24.97 3.98
N ASN A 867 -20.19 23.76 4.47
CA ASN A 867 -18.90 23.43 5.09
C ASN A 867 -17.85 22.91 4.12
N GLY A 868 -18.21 22.56 2.87
CA GLY A 868 -17.28 22.03 1.87
C GLY A 868 -16.87 20.58 2.08
N ILE A 869 -17.56 19.82 2.93
CA ILE A 869 -17.27 18.42 3.24
C ILE A 869 -18.51 17.60 2.86
N GLN A 870 -18.32 16.51 2.10
CA GLN A 870 -19.41 15.59 1.76
C GLN A 870 -19.92 14.85 3.01
N ASP A 871 -20.99 15.35 3.60
CA ASP A 871 -21.63 14.77 4.78
C ASP A 871 -22.61 13.64 4.41
N ALA A 872 -22.82 12.69 5.32
CA ALA A 872 -23.67 11.50 5.06
C ALA A 872 -25.09 11.85 4.56
N GLY A 873 -25.67 12.95 5.06
CA GLY A 873 -27.03 13.40 4.72
C GLY A 873 -27.12 14.28 3.47
N GLU A 874 -26.02 14.53 2.78
CA GLU A 874 -26.00 15.43 1.62
C GLU A 874 -26.30 14.69 0.32
N THR A 875 -27.41 15.07 -0.30
CA THR A 875 -27.90 14.47 -1.53
C THR A 875 -26.99 14.80 -2.70
N GLY A 876 -26.75 13.81 -3.57
CA GLY A 876 -26.06 14.04 -4.83
C GLY A 876 -26.87 14.88 -5.80
N ILE A 877 -26.20 15.59 -6.70
CA ILE A 877 -26.84 16.35 -7.77
C ILE A 877 -26.71 15.56 -9.06
N SER A 878 -27.84 15.13 -9.61
CA SER A 878 -27.91 14.31 -10.82
C SER A 878 -28.08 15.14 -12.09
N GLY A 879 -27.60 14.62 -13.22
CA GLY A 879 -27.88 15.18 -14.55
C GLY A 879 -26.99 16.36 -14.95
N VAL A 880 -26.02 16.74 -14.11
CA VAL A 880 -25.06 17.81 -14.41
C VAL A 880 -23.96 17.28 -15.31
N GLN A 881 -23.65 18.02 -16.36
CA GLN A 881 -22.59 17.71 -17.30
C GLN A 881 -21.23 18.12 -16.73
N VAL A 882 -20.27 17.21 -16.75
CA VAL A 882 -18.90 17.44 -16.28
C VAL A 882 -17.93 17.26 -17.44
N PHE A 883 -17.04 18.23 -17.63
CA PHE A 883 -16.01 18.19 -18.67
C PHE A 883 -14.64 17.90 -18.06
N LEU A 884 -13.85 17.10 -18.78
CA LEU A 884 -12.44 16.86 -18.48
C LEU A 884 -11.57 17.60 -19.50
N VAL A 885 -10.60 18.36 -19.01
CA VAL A 885 -9.73 19.21 -19.83
C VAL A 885 -8.25 18.95 -19.48
N TYR A 886 -7.37 19.01 -20.47
CA TYR A 886 -5.92 18.80 -20.30
C TYR A 886 -5.17 20.14 -20.24
N GLY A 887 -4.41 20.38 -19.16
CA GLY A 887 -3.69 21.65 -18.99
C GLY A 887 -4.61 22.87 -18.95
N GLU A 888 -4.06 24.08 -19.14
CA GLU A 888 -4.85 25.33 -19.21
C GLU A 888 -5.61 25.51 -20.55
N GLN A 889 -5.66 24.48 -21.39
CA GLN A 889 -6.39 24.55 -22.67
C GLN A 889 -7.89 24.62 -22.42
N SER A 890 -8.68 25.22 -23.32
CA SER A 890 -10.12 25.41 -23.14
C SER A 890 -11.01 24.36 -23.83
N THR A 891 -10.41 23.41 -24.55
CA THR A 891 -11.13 22.36 -25.30
C THR A 891 -11.30 21.08 -24.46
N PRO A 892 -12.54 20.59 -24.25
CA PRO A 892 -12.77 19.34 -23.55
C PRO A 892 -12.10 18.14 -24.23
N THR A 893 -11.39 17.34 -23.45
CA THR A 893 -10.84 16.04 -23.87
C THR A 893 -11.87 14.92 -23.73
N SER A 894 -12.75 15.02 -22.74
CA SER A 894 -13.85 14.10 -22.50
C SER A 894 -14.98 14.78 -21.72
N GLN A 895 -16.15 14.16 -21.67
CA GLN A 895 -17.31 14.63 -20.88
C GLN A 895 -18.12 13.46 -20.35
N THR A 896 -18.81 13.69 -19.23
CA THR A 896 -19.69 12.71 -18.58
C THR A 896 -20.87 13.42 -17.90
N ILE A 897 -21.83 12.65 -17.37
CA ILE A 897 -23.00 13.16 -16.65
C ILE A 897 -23.03 12.51 -15.26
N SER A 898 -23.34 13.31 -14.24
CA SER A 898 -23.54 12.83 -12.87
C SER A 898 -24.77 11.93 -12.72
N ASP A 899 -24.60 10.82 -12.00
CA ASP A 899 -25.66 9.84 -11.72
C ASP A 899 -26.66 10.33 -10.65
N ALA A 900 -27.61 9.49 -10.25
CA ALA A 900 -28.64 9.82 -9.26
C ALA A 900 -28.07 10.20 -7.88
N ASN A 901 -26.86 9.73 -7.55
CA ASN A 901 -26.14 10.01 -6.31
C ASN A 901 -25.06 11.09 -6.48
N GLY A 902 -25.03 11.73 -7.66
CA GLY A 902 -24.11 12.80 -8.01
C GLY A 902 -22.72 12.33 -8.42
N TYR A 903 -22.47 11.02 -8.50
CA TYR A 903 -21.17 10.49 -8.89
C TYR A 903 -20.96 10.57 -10.39
N PHE A 904 -19.71 10.73 -10.79
CA PHE A 904 -19.31 10.63 -12.19
C PHE A 904 -17.88 10.12 -12.28
N LYS A 905 -17.50 9.58 -13.45
CA LYS A 905 -16.18 9.00 -13.67
C LYS A 905 -15.57 9.43 -15.00
N PHE A 906 -14.25 9.56 -15.00
CA PHE A 906 -13.42 9.71 -16.19
C PHE A 906 -12.37 8.61 -16.26
N GLU A 907 -12.14 8.11 -17.47
CA GLU A 907 -10.93 7.35 -17.79
C GLU A 907 -9.83 8.35 -18.17
N VAL A 908 -8.65 8.24 -17.56
CA VAL A 908 -7.56 9.21 -17.71
C VAL A 908 -6.23 8.53 -18.02
N ASP A 909 -5.33 9.26 -18.70
CA ASP A 909 -3.97 8.80 -18.98
C ASP A 909 -3.04 9.09 -17.79
N PHE A 910 -1.99 8.28 -17.64
CA PHE A 910 -0.98 8.43 -16.59
C PHE A 910 -0.21 9.77 -16.68
N SER A 911 0.28 10.27 -15.55
CA SER A 911 1.27 11.37 -15.44
C SER A 911 0.86 12.73 -16.01
N SER A 912 -0.44 13.02 -16.08
CA SER A 912 -1.01 14.22 -16.70
C SER A 912 -1.79 15.07 -15.68
N ASN A 913 -1.76 16.40 -15.86
CA ASN A 913 -2.59 17.31 -15.08
C ASN A 913 -3.89 17.60 -15.82
N TYR A 914 -5.00 17.31 -15.16
CA TYR A 914 -6.34 17.47 -15.69
C TYR A 914 -7.15 18.45 -14.87
N TYR A 915 -8.14 19.04 -15.54
CA TYR A 915 -9.11 19.91 -14.93
C TYR A 915 -10.52 19.36 -15.13
N CYS A 916 -11.28 19.30 -14.05
CA CYS A 916 -12.72 19.04 -14.09
C CYS A 916 -13.45 20.37 -14.14
N VAL A 917 -14.42 20.49 -15.05
CA VAL A 917 -15.15 21.74 -15.27
C VAL A 917 -16.66 21.48 -15.23
N VAL A 918 -17.39 22.29 -14.46
CA VAL A 918 -18.86 22.34 -14.42
C VAL A 918 -19.34 23.79 -14.59
N ARG A 919 -20.55 24.00 -15.14
CA ARG A 919 -21.08 25.34 -15.43
C ARG A 919 -22.24 25.71 -14.52
N ILE A 920 -22.33 26.98 -14.11
CA ILE A 920 -23.38 27.45 -13.19
C ILE A 920 -24.79 27.31 -13.76
N ALA A 921 -24.94 27.40 -15.08
CA ALA A 921 -26.22 27.23 -15.78
C ALA A 921 -26.82 25.82 -15.63
N ASP A 922 -26.00 24.84 -15.21
CA ASP A 922 -26.44 23.49 -14.89
C ASP A 922 -27.08 23.41 -13.49
N PHE A 923 -27.02 24.49 -12.70
CA PHE A 923 -27.58 24.62 -11.36
C PHE A 923 -28.63 25.74 -11.29
N GLN A 924 -29.45 25.77 -10.23
CA GLN A 924 -30.46 26.81 -10.07
C GLN A 924 -29.85 28.21 -9.91
N ASP A 925 -30.52 29.23 -10.47
CA ASP A 925 -30.07 30.63 -10.51
C ASP A 925 -29.60 31.16 -9.14
N GLY A 926 -28.31 31.47 -9.04
CA GLY A 926 -27.64 32.05 -7.86
C GLY A 926 -27.12 31.05 -6.83
N SER A 927 -26.95 29.78 -7.21
CA SER A 927 -26.19 28.79 -6.42
C SER A 927 -24.69 29.14 -6.37
N THR A 928 -24.00 28.76 -5.28
CA THR A 928 -22.56 29.02 -5.10
C THR A 928 -21.81 27.74 -4.75
N ILE A 929 -20.51 27.65 -5.06
CA ILE A 929 -19.66 26.53 -4.63
C ILE A 929 -19.08 26.76 -3.23
N THR A 930 -18.91 25.69 -2.46
CA THR A 930 -18.17 25.74 -1.19
C THR A 930 -16.66 25.79 -1.38
N VAL A 931 -15.97 26.25 -0.34
CA VAL A 931 -14.54 26.55 -0.36
C VAL A 931 -13.72 25.32 -0.73
N LYS A 932 -12.81 25.51 -1.70
CA LYS A 932 -11.83 24.49 -2.08
C LYS A 932 -10.99 24.04 -0.87
N ASN A 933 -10.84 22.73 -0.71
CA ASN A 933 -10.04 22.11 0.36
C ASN A 933 -10.46 22.58 1.77
N ALA A 934 -11.76 22.62 2.03
CA ALA A 934 -12.32 23.19 3.25
C ALA A 934 -11.73 22.62 4.56
N ASP A 935 -11.43 21.31 4.60
CA ASP A 935 -10.80 20.67 5.75
C ASP A 935 -9.64 19.74 5.34
N PRO A 936 -8.38 20.11 5.61
CA PRO A 936 -7.22 19.27 5.33
C PRO A 936 -7.23 17.90 6.01
N SER A 937 -8.00 17.72 7.08
CA SER A 937 -8.15 16.43 7.76
C SER A 937 -9.09 15.47 7.03
N HIS A 938 -9.86 15.97 6.05
CA HIS A 938 -10.82 15.22 5.23
C HIS A 938 -10.55 15.38 3.72
N PRO A 939 -9.33 15.11 3.23
CA PRO A 939 -8.92 15.47 1.87
C PRO A 939 -9.69 14.72 0.76
N PHE A 940 -10.30 13.58 1.06
CA PHE A 940 -11.05 12.76 0.10
C PHE A 940 -12.53 13.15 -0.06
N THR A 941 -13.04 13.98 0.85
CA THR A 941 -14.45 14.38 0.89
C THR A 941 -14.64 15.88 0.74
N ASN A 942 -13.57 16.63 0.50
CA ASN A 942 -13.65 18.07 0.32
C ASN A 942 -14.28 18.45 -1.02
N SER A 943 -14.86 19.64 -1.07
CA SER A 943 -15.04 20.38 -2.31
C SER A 943 -13.68 20.79 -2.84
N ASP A 944 -13.40 20.45 -4.10
CA ASP A 944 -12.15 20.76 -4.80
C ASP A 944 -12.32 21.95 -5.76
N GLY A 945 -13.57 22.29 -6.06
CA GLY A 945 -13.91 23.29 -7.05
C GLY A 945 -13.73 24.72 -6.55
N PHE A 946 -13.37 25.60 -7.48
CA PHE A 946 -13.33 27.05 -7.27
C PHE A 946 -13.84 27.76 -8.52
N LEU A 947 -14.30 29.01 -8.34
CA LEU A 947 -14.79 29.82 -9.44
C LEU A 947 -13.62 30.29 -10.33
N ALA A 948 -13.71 30.01 -11.63
CA ALA A 948 -12.78 30.49 -12.63
C ALA A 948 -13.43 31.63 -13.43
N GLY A 949 -13.00 32.87 -13.17
CA GLY A 949 -13.48 34.07 -13.87
C GLY A 949 -14.88 34.53 -13.44
N SER A 950 -15.45 35.48 -14.20
CA SER A 950 -16.77 36.07 -13.94
C SER A 950 -17.94 35.28 -14.51
N ASP A 951 -17.67 34.25 -15.33
CA ASP A 951 -18.64 33.66 -16.25
C ASP A 951 -19.38 32.45 -15.64
N GLY A 952 -19.25 32.23 -14.33
CA GLY A 952 -19.93 31.14 -13.63
C GLY A 952 -19.39 29.76 -13.98
N VAL A 953 -18.11 29.64 -14.31
CA VAL A 953 -17.43 28.37 -14.58
C VAL A 953 -16.70 27.92 -13.33
N TYR A 954 -16.93 26.68 -12.89
CA TYR A 954 -16.23 26.10 -11.74
C TYR A 954 -15.25 25.05 -12.21
N ILE A 955 -14.04 25.10 -11.66
CA ILE A 955 -12.93 24.24 -12.07
C ILE A 955 -12.31 23.58 -10.85
N SER A 956 -11.93 22.31 -10.99
CA SER A 956 -11.01 21.61 -10.09
C SER A 956 -9.78 21.15 -10.88
N ASN A 957 -8.61 21.07 -10.24
CA ASN A 957 -7.38 20.54 -10.83
C ASN A 957 -6.98 19.27 -10.08
N PHE A 958 -6.62 18.22 -10.82
CA PHE A 958 -5.98 17.03 -10.28
C PHE A 958 -4.84 16.55 -11.18
N ALA A 959 -3.88 15.87 -10.57
CA ALA A 959 -2.88 15.09 -11.29
C ALA A 959 -3.33 13.63 -11.37
N SER A 960 -3.26 13.02 -12.55
CA SER A 960 -3.26 11.57 -12.65
C SER A 960 -1.92 11.06 -12.09
N ALA A 961 -2.02 10.16 -11.13
CA ALA A 961 -0.89 9.49 -10.49
C ALA A 961 -0.69 8.12 -11.15
N ASP A 962 0.49 7.51 -11.02
CA ASP A 962 0.90 6.28 -11.73
C ASP A 962 0.17 4.99 -11.30
N PHE A 963 -1.05 5.08 -10.79
CA PHE A 963 -1.77 3.97 -10.18
C PHE A 963 -3.11 3.70 -10.87
N GLY A 964 -3.38 2.46 -11.28
CA GLY A 964 -4.66 2.02 -11.86
C GLY A 964 -5.80 1.99 -10.82
N GLY A 965 -7.05 1.86 -11.28
CA GLY A 965 -8.22 1.78 -10.40
C GLY A 965 -8.95 3.11 -10.13
N TYR A 966 -9.86 3.13 -9.16
CA TYR A 966 -10.76 4.24 -8.82
C TYR A 966 -10.19 5.14 -7.70
N TYR A 967 -10.26 6.46 -7.86
CA TYR A 967 -9.77 7.47 -6.90
C TYR A 967 -10.71 8.67 -6.76
N PHE A 968 -10.88 9.20 -5.54
CA PHE A 968 -11.80 10.31 -5.22
C PHE A 968 -11.20 11.71 -5.14
N THR A 969 -9.88 11.85 -5.26
CA THR A 969 -9.22 13.14 -4.96
C THR A 969 -9.19 14.06 -6.19
N GLY A 970 -9.66 15.30 -6.05
CA GLY A 970 -9.37 16.40 -6.96
C GLY A 970 -10.42 16.67 -8.04
N CYS A 971 -11.66 16.22 -7.87
CA CYS A 971 -12.76 16.47 -8.81
C CYS A 971 -14.15 16.41 -8.13
N SER A 972 -14.28 16.96 -6.93
CA SER A 972 -15.52 16.99 -6.15
C SER A 972 -16.05 18.42 -6.02
N PHE A 973 -17.36 18.65 -6.13
CA PHE A 973 -17.97 19.99 -6.12
C PHE A 973 -19.17 20.05 -5.14
N GLY A 974 -19.01 20.78 -4.04
CA GLY A 974 -20.10 21.06 -3.09
C GLY A 974 -20.87 22.31 -3.48
N ILE A 975 -22.17 22.17 -3.75
CA ILE A 975 -23.01 23.27 -4.25
C ILE A 975 -23.99 23.71 -3.15
N VAL A 976 -23.88 24.97 -2.76
CA VAL A 976 -24.83 25.64 -1.86
C VAL A 976 -25.97 26.24 -2.71
N PRO A 977 -27.21 25.76 -2.56
CA PRO A 977 -28.35 26.34 -3.24
C PRO A 977 -28.61 27.76 -2.75
N LYS A 978 -29.13 28.63 -3.62
CA LYS A 978 -29.64 29.93 -3.22
C LYS A 978 -30.76 29.74 -2.18
N ARG A 979 -30.58 30.24 -0.95
CA ARG A 979 -31.62 30.21 0.09
C ARG A 979 -32.90 30.87 -0.46
N GLN A 980 -34.02 30.14 -0.40
CA GLN A 980 -35.36 30.72 -0.57
C GLN A 980 -35.76 31.49 0.68
#